data_AF-A0A1A8VJ73-F1
#
_entry.id   AF-A0A1A8VJ73-F1
#
_cell.length_a   1.000
_cell.length_b   1.000
_cell.length_c   1.000
_cell.angle_alpha   90.00
_cell.angle_beta   90.00
_cell.angle_gamma   90.00
#
_symmetry.space_group_name_H-M   'P 1'
#
loop_
_entity.id
_entity.type
_entity.pdbx_description
1 polymer ?
#
loop_
_entity_poly.entity_id
_entity_poly.type
_entity_poly.pdbx_seq_one_letter_code
_entity_poly.pdbx_strand_id
1 'polypeptide(L)'
;MALEDRPSSLSVEQGDSSSPSFNPSDNSLLSSSSPIDEMDERRASILKKRHYVLLELVETEREYVKDLSLVVEGYMSRMKEEGVPDDMKGKDKIVFGNIYQIYDWHKDFFLRELERCLEDPDRLGPLFLRQEQRLNMYVVYCQNKPKSELIVSEYIDTYFEELKQQLGQRLQITDLLIKPVQRIMKYQLLLKDFLKHSKKAGLESPDLERAVQVMCIVPKRCNDMMNVGRLQGFDGKIVAQGRLLLQDTFQVSDPEGGLLGRMKERRVFLFEQLVIFSEPLDKKKALSLPGFLYRSSIKVSCLGLEENVEGDPSKFILTSRSPSGIVESVVLHSSHPGVCEVWTLQISQILENQRNLLNEYQRTHGGTADGVGVQGSSGVGNGTSQCSSIPSGPQGSSRPWSESSSSSSVSTMLVTQDYMAVKEDEISVVQGEVVQILASNQQNMFLVFRAATEQGPAAEGWIPGFVLGHTSAIAPDCPEGPISRKSSSWHTSLRIRKKSEKKEKEAKKEIKLENGYRKSREGLATKVSVKLLNPNYIYDAPPEFLVPLSDVTCDNGESVTLRCKVCGRPRAAVTWRGPGQTNLTNNGHFSMAYSDAGEATLRIIGAASEDDGVYTCTAANDLGSVASSASLRVLAVSTDGRRVSWKDNFESHYTEVAELGRGRYSVVKRCDHRCTKRTVAVKHVNKKLMKRDRVTQELNLLQRLQHPHIVSLLDTYETSSSYALVLQMADQGRLLDYIVSWGNLTEEKVSCYLRNVLEALQYLHNCRIVHLDVKPENLLVSHNASGQPMVKLTDFGDAEQLNSAHYIHPLLGSPEFAPPELVLGEPVSLTSDLWSLGVVTYVLLSGASPFLDESAEETCLNICRLDFSFPRDYFQGVSQAARNFVCLLLRTDPSRRPPAGLCLQDPWLQAGQGDGRVRSEGCLDTARLISFIDRRKHQTDARPIAGVRSFIQSRLQSRV
;
A
#
# COMPACT_ATOMS: atom_id res chain seq x y z
N MET A 1 7.33 59.94 -31.70
CA MET A 1 7.74 61.33 -31.46
C MET A 1 6.76 61.85 -30.40
N ALA A 2 7.12 61.96 -29.12
CA ALA A 2 8.21 62.71 -28.50
C ALA A 2 7.80 64.18 -28.24
N LEU A 3 7.79 64.54 -26.94
CA LEU A 3 7.94 65.91 -26.40
C LEU A 3 6.73 66.86 -26.65
N GLU A 4 6.41 67.87 -25.83
CA GLU A 4 7.04 68.40 -24.59
C GLU A 4 6.01 69.25 -23.77
N ASP A 5 6.29 69.44 -22.47
CA ASP A 5 6.03 70.61 -21.60
C ASP A 5 4.70 71.43 -21.65
N ARG A 6 3.92 71.52 -20.54
CA ARG A 6 4.03 72.40 -19.33
C ARG A 6 3.49 73.84 -19.55
N PRO A 7 3.09 74.65 -18.52
CA PRO A 7 3.52 74.64 -17.11
C PRO A 7 2.39 74.82 -16.05
N SER A 8 2.79 75.24 -14.85
CA SER A 8 2.10 75.14 -13.55
C SER A 8 1.96 76.46 -12.77
N SER A 9 0.98 76.56 -11.86
CA SER A 9 1.03 77.36 -10.62
C SER A 9 0.11 76.67 -9.57
N LEU A 10 0.53 76.22 -8.38
CA LEU A 10 1.34 76.74 -7.26
C LEU A 10 0.58 77.59 -6.24
N SER A 11 0.42 77.04 -5.02
CA SER A 11 0.44 77.73 -3.71
C SER A 11 0.43 76.70 -2.58
N VAL A 12 1.58 76.40 -1.97
CA VAL A 12 1.82 76.29 -0.50
C VAL A 12 3.35 76.35 -0.29
N GLU A 13 3.80 77.39 0.41
CA GLU A 13 5.14 77.58 0.98
C GLU A 13 5.24 76.90 2.37
N GLN A 14 6.37 76.65 3.03
CA GLN A 14 7.83 76.68 2.78
C GLN A 14 8.37 75.70 3.86
N GLY A 15 9.37 74.84 3.65
CA GLY A 15 10.79 75.17 3.47
C GLY A 15 11.58 74.47 4.60
N ASP A 16 12.82 74.02 4.44
CA ASP A 16 13.63 74.02 3.24
C ASP A 16 14.60 72.84 3.17
N SER A 17 15.02 72.53 1.94
CA SER A 17 15.95 71.44 1.63
C SER A 17 17.42 71.83 1.77
N SER A 18 18.30 70.86 2.04
CA SER A 18 19.58 70.76 1.33
C SER A 18 20.33 69.45 1.60
N SER A 19 20.55 68.67 0.55
CA SER A 19 21.70 67.78 0.45
C SER A 19 22.97 68.62 0.21
N PRO A 20 24.17 68.06 0.46
CA PRO A 20 25.17 68.15 -0.61
C PRO A 20 25.98 66.88 -0.88
N SER A 21 26.66 66.97 -2.02
CA SER A 21 27.58 66.03 -2.66
C SER A 21 28.77 65.53 -1.83
N PHE A 22 29.31 64.38 -2.25
CA PHE A 22 30.68 63.96 -1.96
C PHE A 22 31.74 65.03 -2.29
N ASN A 23 32.64 65.31 -1.35
CA ASN A 23 34.09 65.38 -1.62
C ASN A 23 34.87 65.17 -0.31
N PRO A 24 36.17 64.79 -0.36
CA PRO A 24 36.83 64.05 0.72
C PRO A 24 37.78 64.91 1.57
N SER A 25 38.43 64.25 2.55
CA SER A 25 39.33 64.79 3.59
C SER A 25 38.56 65.56 4.68
N ASP A 26 38.54 65.13 5.94
CA ASP A 26 39.73 64.76 6.70
C ASP A 26 39.62 63.50 7.57
N ASN A 27 40.76 62.83 7.71
CA ASN A 27 40.96 61.72 8.64
C ASN A 27 40.99 62.24 10.09
N SER A 28 39.99 61.87 10.89
CA SER A 28 40.21 61.08 12.12
C SER A 28 38.94 60.98 12.96
N LEU A 29 38.43 59.75 13.09
CA LEU A 29 38.01 59.14 14.35
C LEU A 29 37.53 57.71 14.06
N LEU A 30 38.15 56.75 14.73
CA LEU A 30 37.80 55.33 14.65
C LEU A 30 36.37 55.13 15.17
N SER A 31 35.41 54.89 14.28
CA SER A 31 34.13 54.26 14.64
C SER A 31 34.27 52.77 14.40
N SER A 32 34.85 52.08 15.37
CA SER A 32 34.86 50.63 15.42
C SER A 32 33.42 50.13 15.54
N SER A 33 32.89 49.51 14.49
CA SER A 33 31.73 48.61 14.59
C SER A 33 32.00 47.64 15.74
N SER A 34 31.06 47.51 16.69
CA SER A 34 31.27 46.54 17.75
C SER A 34 31.20 45.13 17.14
N PRO A 35 31.95 44.14 17.65
CA PRO A 35 31.86 42.77 17.15
C PRO A 35 30.43 42.19 17.25
N ILE A 36 29.58 42.79 18.09
CA ILE A 36 28.17 42.41 18.29
C ILE A 36 27.32 42.95 17.12
N ASP A 37 27.47 44.21 16.73
CA ASP A 37 26.72 44.81 15.62
C ASP A 37 26.98 44.06 14.31
N GLU A 38 28.25 43.73 14.02
CA GLU A 38 28.59 42.92 12.85
C GLU A 38 28.03 41.48 12.92
N MET A 39 27.91 40.90 14.11
CA MET A 39 27.31 39.57 14.27
C MET A 39 25.80 39.59 14.05
N ASP A 40 25.11 40.62 14.52
CA ASP A 40 23.66 40.77 14.34
C ASP A 40 23.29 41.14 12.90
N GLU A 41 24.06 41.99 12.21
CA GLU A 41 23.88 42.22 10.76
C GLU A 41 24.09 40.94 9.94
N ARG A 42 25.13 40.15 10.25
CA ARG A 42 25.38 38.85 9.61
C ARG A 42 24.22 37.89 9.88
N ARG A 43 23.68 37.86 11.10
CA ARG A 43 22.53 37.01 11.47
C ARG A 43 21.25 37.42 10.74
N ALA A 44 20.96 38.72 10.67
CA ALA A 44 19.82 39.26 9.92
C ALA A 44 19.92 38.93 8.42
N SER A 45 21.11 39.05 7.83
CA SER A 45 21.38 38.67 6.43
C SER A 45 21.13 37.17 6.17
N ILE A 46 21.49 36.29 7.12
CA ILE A 46 21.23 34.85 7.02
C ILE A 46 19.73 34.53 7.16
N LEU A 47 19.02 35.18 8.09
CA LEU A 47 17.56 35.03 8.24
C LEU A 47 16.80 35.52 7.00
N LYS A 48 17.25 36.61 6.37
CA LYS A 48 16.69 37.09 5.09
C LYS A 48 16.87 36.05 3.97
N LYS A 49 18.03 35.39 3.89
CA LYS A 49 18.26 34.26 2.97
C LYS A 49 17.38 33.05 3.28
N ARG A 50 17.20 32.69 4.56
CA ARG A 50 16.25 31.64 5.00
C ARG A 50 14.83 31.93 4.51
N HIS A 51 14.37 33.18 4.65
CA HIS A 51 13.04 33.61 4.20
C HIS A 51 12.89 33.56 2.67
N TYR A 52 13.91 33.97 1.90
CA TYR A 52 13.86 33.86 0.43
C TYR A 52 13.71 32.43 -0.08
N VAL A 53 14.39 31.45 0.53
CA VAL A 53 14.23 30.02 0.16
C VAL A 53 12.79 29.54 0.40
N LEU A 54 12.14 30.02 1.47
CA LEU A 54 10.75 29.69 1.78
C LEU A 54 9.75 30.39 0.83
N LEU A 55 10.00 31.64 0.47
CA LEU A 55 9.25 32.34 -0.58
C LEU A 55 9.36 31.60 -1.93
N GLU A 56 10.56 31.17 -2.33
CA GLU A 56 10.74 30.38 -3.56
C GLU A 56 9.96 29.05 -3.50
N LEU A 57 9.96 28.37 -2.35
CA LEU A 57 9.21 27.13 -2.15
C LEU A 57 7.70 27.31 -2.39
N VAL A 58 7.12 28.40 -1.86
CA VAL A 58 5.69 28.72 -2.02
C VAL A 58 5.38 29.21 -3.43
N GLU A 59 6.18 30.11 -4.01
CA GLU A 59 5.86 30.67 -5.34
C GLU A 59 5.98 29.60 -6.43
N THR A 60 7.01 28.75 -6.34
CA THR A 60 7.16 27.61 -7.25
C THR A 60 6.18 26.47 -6.95
N GLU A 61 5.44 26.53 -5.83
CA GLU A 61 4.27 25.68 -5.59
C GLU A 61 3.05 26.19 -6.36
N ARG A 62 2.80 27.51 -6.36
CA ARG A 62 1.70 28.12 -7.14
C ARG A 62 1.85 27.80 -8.62
N GLU A 63 3.06 27.96 -9.15
CA GLU A 63 3.39 27.64 -10.54
C GLU A 63 3.20 26.13 -10.82
N TYR A 64 3.64 25.27 -9.91
CA TYR A 64 3.44 23.82 -10.04
C TYR A 64 1.97 23.40 -10.05
N VAL A 65 1.15 23.93 -9.12
CA VAL A 65 -0.30 23.69 -9.09
C VAL A 65 -0.96 24.17 -10.39
N LYS A 66 -0.53 25.32 -10.93
CA LYS A 66 -1.01 25.83 -12.21
C LYS A 66 -0.62 24.92 -13.38
N ASP A 67 0.63 24.46 -13.45
CA ASP A 67 1.06 23.52 -14.50
C ASP A 67 0.29 22.19 -14.45
N LEU A 68 -0.01 21.69 -13.25
CA LEU A 68 -0.84 20.51 -13.07
C LEU A 68 -2.30 20.73 -13.52
N SER A 69 -2.87 21.93 -13.32
CA SER A 69 -4.23 22.22 -13.79
C SER A 69 -4.34 22.19 -15.31
N LEU A 70 -3.30 22.61 -16.04
CA LEU A 70 -3.24 22.49 -17.50
C LEU A 70 -3.36 21.02 -17.96
N VAL A 71 -2.82 20.07 -17.19
CA VAL A 71 -2.97 18.63 -17.47
C VAL A 71 -4.37 18.14 -17.10
N VAL A 72 -4.85 18.42 -15.89
CA VAL A 72 -6.08 17.80 -15.35
C VAL A 72 -7.35 18.45 -15.90
N GLU A 73 -7.39 19.78 -15.98
CA GLU A 73 -8.54 20.56 -16.46
C GLU A 73 -8.49 20.75 -17.98
N GLY A 74 -7.29 20.72 -18.59
CA GLY A 74 -7.08 20.73 -20.04
C GLY A 74 -7.04 19.33 -20.66
N TYR A 75 -5.84 18.75 -20.81
CA TYR A 75 -5.60 17.52 -21.58
C TYR A 75 -6.46 16.32 -21.12
N MET A 76 -6.58 16.08 -19.81
CA MET A 76 -7.37 14.98 -19.25
C MET A 76 -8.87 15.15 -19.45
N SER A 77 -9.38 16.38 -19.54
CA SER A 77 -10.79 16.63 -19.83
C SER A 77 -11.09 16.33 -21.30
N ARG A 78 -10.24 16.82 -22.21
CA ARG A 78 -10.40 16.60 -23.66
C ARG A 78 -10.26 15.14 -24.09
N MET A 79 -9.44 14.34 -23.40
CA MET A 79 -9.37 12.89 -23.62
C MET A 79 -10.64 12.11 -23.18
N LYS A 80 -11.68 12.79 -22.68
CA LYS A 80 -13.01 12.22 -22.40
C LYS A 80 -14.08 12.65 -23.41
N GLU A 81 -13.73 13.50 -24.38
CA GLU A 81 -14.62 14.01 -25.43
C GLU A 81 -14.54 13.14 -26.71
N GLU A 82 -15.47 13.32 -27.63
CA GLU A 82 -15.43 12.65 -28.95
C GLU A 82 -14.25 13.15 -29.79
N GLY A 83 -13.55 12.24 -30.47
CA GLY A 83 -12.37 12.55 -31.30
C GLY A 83 -11.05 11.93 -30.83
N VAL A 84 -11.03 11.18 -29.74
CA VAL A 84 -9.85 10.38 -29.32
C VAL A 84 -9.59 9.25 -30.34
N PRO A 85 -8.34 9.04 -30.81
CA PRO A 85 -7.96 7.88 -31.63
C PRO A 85 -8.42 6.55 -31.02
N ASP A 86 -8.89 5.60 -31.85
CA ASP A 86 -9.50 4.35 -31.36
C ASP A 86 -8.56 3.49 -30.51
N ASP A 87 -7.27 3.53 -30.84
CA ASP A 87 -6.19 2.90 -30.10
C ASP A 87 -5.82 3.64 -28.80
N MET A 88 -6.24 4.89 -28.62
CA MET A 88 -6.06 5.70 -27.40
C MET A 88 -7.25 5.65 -26.44
N LYS A 89 -8.43 5.19 -26.88
CA LYS A 89 -9.63 5.07 -26.04
C LYS A 89 -9.36 4.16 -24.82
N GLY A 90 -9.58 4.71 -23.62
CA GLY A 90 -9.35 4.01 -22.34
C GLY A 90 -7.89 3.89 -21.89
N LYS A 91 -6.93 4.50 -22.60
CA LYS A 91 -5.51 4.60 -22.18
C LYS A 91 -5.23 5.83 -21.28
N ASP A 92 -6.22 6.66 -20.99
CA ASP A 92 -6.12 7.87 -20.14
C ASP A 92 -5.39 7.60 -18.81
N LYS A 93 -5.75 6.52 -18.11
CA LYS A 93 -5.14 6.12 -16.84
C LYS A 93 -3.67 5.72 -16.96
N ILE A 94 -3.19 5.39 -18.16
CA ILE A 94 -1.78 5.08 -18.43
C ILE A 94 -1.03 6.34 -18.87
N VAL A 95 -1.65 7.21 -19.68
CA VAL A 95 -1.08 8.51 -20.08
C VAL A 95 -0.85 9.40 -18.86
N PHE A 96 -1.85 9.55 -18.00
CA PHE A 96 -1.83 10.52 -16.88
C PHE A 96 -1.52 9.88 -15.52
N GLY A 97 -1.58 8.55 -15.40
CA GLY A 97 -1.35 7.85 -14.15
C GLY A 97 -2.30 8.33 -13.03
N ASN A 98 -1.72 8.72 -11.90
CA ASN A 98 -2.41 9.32 -10.76
C ASN A 98 -2.20 10.83 -10.63
N ILE A 99 -1.86 11.56 -11.71
CA ILE A 99 -1.54 13.00 -11.63
C ILE A 99 -2.69 13.85 -11.07
N TYR A 100 -3.95 13.42 -11.25
CA TYR A 100 -5.11 14.08 -10.63
C TYR A 100 -5.05 14.06 -9.10
N GLN A 101 -4.62 12.95 -8.48
CA GLN A 101 -4.47 12.84 -7.02
C GLN A 101 -3.38 13.76 -6.49
N ILE A 102 -2.33 13.97 -7.28
CA ILE A 102 -1.26 14.92 -7.00
C ILE A 102 -1.84 16.33 -7.07
N TYR A 103 -2.50 16.68 -8.19
CA TYR A 103 -3.13 17.98 -8.39
C TYR A 103 -4.10 18.37 -7.25
N ASP A 104 -5.08 17.52 -6.96
CA ASP A 104 -6.10 17.78 -5.94
C ASP A 104 -5.47 18.04 -4.57
N TRP A 105 -4.49 17.22 -4.15
CA TRP A 105 -3.80 17.41 -2.87
C TRP A 105 -2.94 18.68 -2.81
N HIS A 106 -2.23 19.00 -3.90
CA HIS A 106 -1.41 20.22 -3.95
C HIS A 106 -2.29 21.49 -3.98
N LYS A 107 -3.39 21.47 -4.73
CA LYS A 107 -4.37 22.56 -4.87
C LYS A 107 -5.12 22.83 -3.57
N ASP A 108 -5.76 21.81 -2.99
CA ASP A 108 -6.75 21.99 -1.93
C ASP A 108 -6.13 22.01 -0.52
N PHE A 109 -4.92 21.46 -0.37
CA PHE A 109 -4.26 21.30 0.93
C PHE A 109 -2.82 21.84 0.96
N PHE A 110 -1.90 21.28 0.15
CA PHE A 110 -0.47 21.45 0.40
C PHE A 110 0.04 22.87 0.15
N LEU A 111 -0.42 23.53 -0.92
CA LEU A 111 -0.12 24.94 -1.17
C LEU A 111 -0.55 25.82 0.00
N ARG A 112 -1.75 25.61 0.55
CA ARG A 112 -2.28 26.39 1.67
C ARG A 112 -1.49 26.20 2.97
N GLU A 113 -0.99 24.99 3.23
CA GLU A 113 -0.10 24.76 4.40
C GLU A 113 1.32 25.32 4.18
N LEU A 114 1.82 25.32 2.94
CA LEU A 114 3.08 25.97 2.59
C LEU A 114 2.99 27.51 2.71
N GLU A 115 1.89 28.12 2.27
CA GLU A 115 1.61 29.55 2.49
C GLU A 115 1.66 29.91 3.98
N ARG A 116 1.04 29.09 4.84
CA ARG A 116 1.06 29.27 6.30
C ARG A 116 2.45 29.15 6.93
N CYS A 117 3.41 28.54 6.24
CA CYS A 117 4.81 28.54 6.69
C CYS A 117 5.48 29.91 6.51
N LEU A 118 4.97 30.80 5.65
CA LEU A 118 5.51 32.17 5.53
C LEU A 118 5.26 33.00 6.80
N GLU A 119 4.15 32.72 7.50
CA GLU A 119 3.81 33.32 8.79
C GLU A 119 4.63 32.70 9.93
N ASP A 120 4.75 31.37 9.93
CA ASP A 120 5.52 30.59 10.92
C ASP A 120 6.44 29.56 10.21
N PRO A 121 7.71 29.93 9.96
CA PRO A 121 8.66 29.09 9.22
C PRO A 121 9.05 27.79 9.91
N ASP A 122 8.81 27.64 11.22
CA ASP A 122 9.24 26.46 11.97
C ASP A 122 8.26 25.28 11.78
N ARG A 123 7.06 25.55 11.27
CA ARG A 123 6.08 24.54 10.81
C ARG A 123 6.54 23.73 9.61
N LEU A 124 7.54 24.21 8.85
CA LEU A 124 7.96 23.58 7.59
C LEU A 124 8.45 22.13 7.77
N GLY A 125 9.24 21.86 8.82
CA GLY A 125 9.68 20.51 9.15
C GLY A 125 8.51 19.57 9.49
N PRO A 126 7.69 19.92 10.51
CA PRO A 126 6.48 19.17 10.86
C PRO A 126 5.50 18.94 9.70
N LEU A 127 5.36 19.89 8.77
CA LEU A 127 4.52 19.73 7.58
C LEU A 127 4.97 18.55 6.72
N PHE A 128 6.24 18.52 6.30
CA PHE A 128 6.76 17.42 5.47
C PHE A 128 6.75 16.07 6.21
N LEU A 129 7.00 16.05 7.53
CA LEU A 129 6.92 14.82 8.33
C LEU A 129 5.50 14.26 8.41
N ARG A 130 4.48 15.10 8.66
CA ARG A 130 3.07 14.67 8.68
C ARG A 130 2.59 14.17 7.32
N GLN A 131 3.20 14.63 6.23
CA GLN A 131 2.80 14.34 4.86
C GLN A 131 3.65 13.24 4.18
N GLU A 132 4.60 12.57 4.87
CA GLU A 132 5.42 11.49 4.28
C GLU A 132 4.56 10.42 3.59
N GLN A 133 3.48 9.99 4.24
CA GLN A 133 2.55 8.99 3.69
C GLN A 133 1.91 9.46 2.37
N ARG A 134 1.47 10.72 2.29
CA ARG A 134 0.85 11.31 1.08
C ARG A 134 1.86 11.42 -0.06
N LEU A 135 3.11 11.80 0.22
CA LEU A 135 4.19 11.92 -0.78
C LEU A 135 4.48 10.62 -1.56
N ASN A 136 4.06 9.44 -1.07
CA ASN A 136 4.14 8.18 -1.82
C ASN A 136 3.34 8.19 -3.14
N MET A 137 2.39 9.11 -3.35
CA MET A 137 1.72 9.27 -4.66
C MET A 137 2.70 9.60 -5.80
N TYR A 138 3.82 10.28 -5.50
CA TYR A 138 4.89 10.51 -6.48
C TYR A 138 5.62 9.21 -6.85
N VAL A 139 5.74 8.27 -5.92
CA VAL A 139 6.35 6.96 -6.18
C VAL A 139 5.46 6.14 -7.14
N VAL A 140 4.14 6.19 -6.93
CA VAL A 140 3.15 5.60 -7.85
C VAL A 140 3.19 6.26 -9.24
N TYR A 141 3.29 7.59 -9.29
CA TYR A 141 3.39 8.33 -10.54
C TYR A 141 4.66 7.95 -11.33
N CYS A 142 5.82 7.93 -10.67
CA CYS A 142 7.08 7.56 -11.28
C CYS A 142 7.12 6.10 -11.76
N GLN A 143 6.38 5.19 -11.10
CA GLN A 143 6.20 3.82 -11.61
C GLN A 143 5.44 3.79 -12.94
N ASN A 144 4.46 4.67 -13.14
CA ASN A 144 3.69 4.74 -14.38
C ASN A 144 4.40 5.54 -15.49
N LYS A 145 5.23 6.52 -15.13
CA LYS A 145 5.88 7.47 -16.08
C LYS A 145 6.53 6.82 -17.32
N PRO A 146 7.26 5.68 -17.26
CA PRO A 146 7.81 5.05 -18.46
C PRO A 146 6.76 4.53 -19.46
N LYS A 147 5.57 4.13 -18.98
CA LYS A 147 4.46 3.65 -19.81
C LYS A 147 3.68 4.81 -20.43
N SER A 148 3.46 5.87 -19.64
CA SER A 148 2.96 7.16 -20.09
C SER A 148 3.83 7.70 -21.23
N GLU A 149 5.15 7.78 -21.02
CA GLU A 149 6.11 8.32 -21.98
C GLU A 149 6.13 7.56 -23.31
N LEU A 150 6.05 6.23 -23.28
CA LEU A 150 5.91 5.41 -24.48
C LEU A 150 4.66 5.80 -25.28
N ILE A 151 3.49 5.77 -24.65
CA ILE A 151 2.23 6.08 -25.32
C ILE A 151 2.25 7.53 -25.84
N VAL A 152 2.64 8.49 -25.01
CA VAL A 152 2.71 9.90 -25.41
C VAL A 152 3.64 10.11 -26.60
N SER A 153 4.80 9.43 -26.65
CA SER A 153 5.75 9.55 -27.76
C SER A 153 5.22 9.03 -29.11
N GLU A 154 4.23 8.14 -29.11
CA GLU A 154 3.61 7.59 -30.32
C GLU A 154 2.62 8.58 -30.97
N TYR A 155 2.01 9.47 -30.17
CA TYR A 155 0.99 10.44 -30.63
C TYR A 155 1.39 11.91 -30.38
N ILE A 156 2.66 12.18 -30.09
CA ILE A 156 3.14 13.53 -29.71
C ILE A 156 2.96 14.53 -30.85
N ASP A 157 3.43 14.19 -32.05
CA ASP A 157 3.39 15.04 -33.25
C ASP A 157 2.02 15.00 -33.98
N THR A 158 1.03 14.31 -33.42
CA THR A 158 -0.32 14.17 -33.98
C THR A 158 -1.37 14.64 -32.98
N TYR A 159 -2.01 13.71 -32.27
CA TYR A 159 -3.13 13.99 -31.37
C TYR A 159 -2.79 15.00 -30.27
N PHE A 160 -1.60 14.91 -29.67
CA PHE A 160 -1.23 15.82 -28.58
C PHE A 160 -0.82 17.22 -29.05
N GLU A 161 -0.24 17.37 -30.24
CA GLU A 161 0.02 18.68 -30.85
C GLU A 161 -1.29 19.36 -31.29
N GLU A 162 -2.26 18.62 -31.84
CA GLU A 162 -3.61 19.15 -32.12
C GLU A 162 -4.31 19.62 -30.84
N LEU A 163 -4.31 18.80 -29.77
CA LEU A 163 -4.87 19.18 -28.47
C LEU A 163 -4.19 20.42 -27.88
N LYS A 164 -2.86 20.50 -27.97
CA LYS A 164 -2.09 21.66 -27.49
C LYS A 164 -2.52 22.95 -28.19
N GLN A 165 -2.69 22.91 -29.51
CA GLN A 165 -3.16 24.05 -30.30
C GLN A 165 -4.60 24.43 -29.94
N GLN A 166 -5.51 23.46 -29.80
CA GLN A 166 -6.90 23.70 -29.38
C GLN A 166 -7.02 24.28 -27.97
N LEU A 167 -6.14 23.87 -27.04
CA LEU A 167 -6.09 24.37 -25.66
C LEU A 167 -5.28 25.68 -25.52
N GLY A 168 -4.71 26.20 -26.61
CA GLY A 168 -3.90 27.42 -26.60
C GLY A 168 -2.61 27.32 -25.76
N GLN A 169 -2.06 26.12 -25.59
CA GLN A 169 -0.97 25.86 -24.66
C GLN A 169 0.41 26.08 -25.30
N ARG A 170 1.32 26.73 -24.56
CA ARG A 170 2.69 26.98 -25.02
C ARG A 170 3.61 25.77 -24.82
N LEU A 171 3.45 25.05 -23.70
CA LEU A 171 4.22 23.85 -23.35
C LEU A 171 3.65 22.59 -24.02
N GLN A 172 4.51 21.60 -24.30
CA GLN A 172 4.07 20.27 -24.72
C GLN A 172 3.51 19.47 -23.53
N ILE A 173 2.67 18.48 -23.82
CA ILE A 173 2.19 17.55 -22.78
C ILE A 173 3.36 16.82 -22.08
N THR A 174 4.46 16.54 -22.77
CA THR A 174 5.69 15.97 -22.18
C THR A 174 6.31 16.86 -21.11
N ASP A 175 6.29 18.18 -21.33
CA ASP A 175 6.89 19.20 -20.46
C ASP A 175 6.05 19.40 -19.19
N LEU A 176 4.75 19.11 -19.26
CA LEU A 176 3.84 19.09 -18.13
C LEU A 176 3.90 17.77 -17.36
N LEU A 177 3.92 16.62 -18.06
CA LEU A 177 3.98 15.29 -17.44
C LEU A 177 5.31 14.99 -16.73
N ILE A 178 6.38 15.75 -16.97
CA ILE A 178 7.63 15.65 -16.20
C ILE A 178 7.61 16.46 -14.90
N LYS A 179 6.72 17.46 -14.76
CA LYS A 179 6.66 18.37 -13.60
C LYS A 179 6.61 17.66 -12.24
N PRO A 180 5.87 16.55 -12.03
CA PRO A 180 5.88 15.85 -10.74
C PRO A 180 7.26 15.26 -10.38
N VAL A 181 8.03 14.79 -11.36
CA VAL A 181 9.39 14.28 -11.14
C VAL A 181 10.32 15.42 -10.72
N GLN A 182 10.19 16.59 -11.36
CA GLN A 182 10.96 17.78 -11.02
C GLN A 182 10.57 18.31 -9.62
N ARG A 183 9.28 18.34 -9.28
CA ARG A 183 8.81 18.89 -7.99
C ARG A 183 9.35 18.11 -6.79
N ILE A 184 9.31 16.78 -6.83
CA ILE A 184 9.81 15.96 -5.70
C ILE A 184 11.32 16.17 -5.47
N MET A 185 12.10 16.44 -6.53
CA MET A 185 13.50 16.83 -6.43
C MET A 185 13.67 18.27 -5.92
N LYS A 186 12.86 19.22 -6.39
CA LYS A 186 12.91 20.62 -5.95
C LYS A 186 12.62 20.78 -4.45
N TYR A 187 11.69 20.01 -3.89
CA TYR A 187 11.47 19.93 -2.44
C TYR A 187 12.73 19.53 -1.66
N GLN A 188 13.47 18.53 -2.15
CA GLN A 188 14.72 18.09 -1.52
C GLN A 188 15.76 19.21 -1.48
N LEU A 189 15.91 19.95 -2.58
CA LEU A 189 16.88 21.04 -2.70
C LEU A 189 16.51 22.22 -1.77
N LEU A 190 15.28 22.69 -1.85
CA LEU A 190 14.83 23.86 -1.07
C LEU A 190 14.82 23.58 0.44
N LEU A 191 14.43 22.38 0.89
CA LEU A 191 14.54 22.02 2.32
C LEU A 191 16.00 21.92 2.79
N LYS A 192 16.92 21.42 1.95
CA LYS A 192 18.36 21.40 2.27
C LYS A 192 18.92 22.81 2.42
N ASP A 193 18.60 23.73 1.50
CA ASP A 193 19.06 25.12 1.61
C ASP A 193 18.39 25.86 2.78
N PHE A 194 17.10 25.61 3.05
CA PHE A 194 16.42 26.17 4.22
C PHE A 194 17.03 25.68 5.54
N LEU A 195 17.39 24.39 5.65
CA LEU A 195 18.12 23.83 6.79
C LEU A 195 19.52 24.43 6.92
N LYS A 196 20.27 24.53 5.82
CA LYS A 196 21.61 25.15 5.77
C LYS A 196 21.59 26.61 6.23
N HIS A 197 20.58 27.39 5.88
CA HIS A 197 20.41 28.76 6.37
C HIS A 197 19.91 28.80 7.82
N SER A 198 19.05 27.87 8.26
CA SER A 198 18.60 27.77 9.65
C SER A 198 19.77 27.45 10.60
N LYS A 199 20.61 26.45 10.27
CA LYS A 199 21.83 26.14 11.02
C LYS A 199 22.80 27.33 11.11
N LYS A 200 23.00 28.05 10.00
CA LYS A 200 23.84 29.27 9.99
C LYS A 200 23.28 30.42 10.85
N ALA A 201 21.97 30.44 11.11
CA ALA A 201 21.33 31.44 11.99
C ALA A 201 21.31 31.04 13.48
N GLY A 202 21.84 29.85 13.82
CA GLY A 202 21.73 29.27 15.16
C GLY A 202 20.34 28.72 15.49
N LEU A 203 19.54 28.38 14.47
CA LEU A 203 18.20 27.79 14.62
C LEU A 203 18.29 26.28 14.35
N GLU A 204 18.39 25.50 15.42
CA GLU A 204 18.31 24.03 15.36
C GLU A 204 16.85 23.58 15.38
N SER A 205 16.48 22.71 14.45
CA SER A 205 15.14 22.11 14.39
C SER A 205 15.28 20.63 14.00
N PRO A 206 15.11 19.68 14.94
CA PRO A 206 15.24 18.25 14.65
C PRO A 206 14.14 17.78 13.67
N ASP A 207 12.98 18.45 13.66
CA ASP A 207 11.91 18.16 12.71
C ASP A 207 12.28 18.55 11.28
N LEU A 208 12.98 19.67 11.09
CA LEU A 208 13.48 20.08 9.79
C LEU A 208 14.59 19.16 9.27
N GLU A 209 15.47 18.66 10.16
CA GLU A 209 16.49 17.68 9.79
C GLU A 209 15.86 16.35 9.33
N ARG A 210 14.88 15.84 10.09
CA ARG A 210 14.13 14.64 9.70
C ARG A 210 13.34 14.85 8.41
N ALA A 211 12.74 16.03 8.19
CA ALA A 211 12.07 16.36 6.93
C ALA A 211 13.03 16.33 5.73
N VAL A 212 14.27 16.85 5.89
CA VAL A 212 15.32 16.74 4.86
C VAL A 212 15.72 15.28 4.61
N GLN A 213 15.78 14.42 5.63
CA GLN A 213 16.04 12.99 5.46
C GLN A 213 14.93 12.30 4.67
N VAL A 214 13.65 12.51 5.03
CA VAL A 214 12.49 12.01 4.27
C VAL A 214 12.57 12.44 2.81
N MET A 215 12.82 13.73 2.56
CA MET A 215 12.95 14.26 1.20
C MET A 215 14.24 13.88 0.47
N CYS A 216 15.20 13.22 1.12
CA CYS A 216 16.27 12.50 0.42
C CYS A 216 15.85 11.07 0.02
N ILE A 217 14.95 10.45 0.77
CA ILE A 217 14.48 9.09 0.53
C ILE A 217 13.40 9.05 -0.55
N VAL A 218 12.44 9.98 -0.56
CA VAL A 218 11.32 9.95 -1.53
C VAL A 218 11.77 10.06 -2.99
N PRO A 219 12.66 11.00 -3.41
CA PRO A 219 13.17 11.05 -4.79
C PRO A 219 13.93 9.78 -5.18
N LYS A 220 14.66 9.16 -4.24
CA LYS A 220 15.30 7.86 -4.47
C LYS A 220 14.25 6.77 -4.75
N ARG A 221 13.21 6.64 -3.91
CA ARG A 221 12.06 5.72 -4.15
C ARG A 221 11.40 5.97 -5.51
N CYS A 222 11.23 7.23 -5.91
CA CYS A 222 10.68 7.62 -7.21
C CYS A 222 11.54 7.14 -8.38
N ASN A 223 12.83 7.49 -8.40
CA ASN A 223 13.80 7.01 -9.39
C ASN A 223 13.85 5.48 -9.44
N ASP A 224 13.83 4.84 -8.27
CA ASP A 224 13.89 3.40 -8.16
C ASP A 224 12.70 2.72 -8.86
N MET A 225 11.50 3.25 -8.63
CA MET A 225 10.27 2.74 -9.23
C MET A 225 10.12 3.06 -10.73
N MET A 226 10.88 4.00 -11.30
CA MET A 226 10.93 4.18 -12.76
C MET A 226 11.53 2.96 -13.47
N ASN A 227 12.55 2.32 -12.89
CA ASN A 227 13.10 1.08 -13.45
C ASN A 227 12.08 -0.06 -13.35
N VAL A 228 11.39 -0.15 -12.21
CA VAL A 228 10.29 -1.11 -11.99
C VAL A 228 9.12 -0.87 -12.97
N GLY A 229 8.84 0.38 -13.33
CA GLY A 229 7.84 0.76 -14.34
C GLY A 229 8.10 0.18 -15.74
N ARG A 230 9.35 -0.17 -16.04
CA ARG A 230 9.80 -0.81 -17.29
C ARG A 230 9.72 -2.35 -17.26
N LEU A 231 9.26 -2.94 -16.15
CA LEU A 231 9.07 -4.39 -16.03
C LEU A 231 7.80 -4.85 -16.80
N GLN A 232 7.97 -5.88 -17.63
CA GLN A 232 6.94 -6.49 -18.46
C GLN A 232 6.77 -7.98 -18.12
N GLY A 233 5.57 -8.53 -18.33
CA GLY A 233 5.30 -9.96 -18.14
C GLY A 233 5.18 -10.44 -16.68
N PHE A 234 5.03 -9.52 -15.72
CA PHE A 234 4.75 -9.87 -14.32
C PHE A 234 3.24 -9.78 -14.05
N ASP A 235 2.59 -10.92 -13.79
CA ASP A 235 1.13 -11.02 -13.59
C ASP A 235 0.64 -10.51 -12.22
N GLY A 236 1.55 -10.14 -11.32
CA GLY A 236 1.25 -9.62 -9.98
C GLY A 236 1.10 -8.09 -9.91
N LYS A 237 0.41 -7.60 -8.89
CA LYS A 237 0.46 -6.17 -8.53
C LYS A 237 1.77 -5.87 -7.81
N ILE A 238 2.68 -5.16 -8.46
CA ILE A 238 4.00 -4.82 -7.89
C ILE A 238 3.87 -4.00 -6.60
N VAL A 239 2.96 -3.02 -6.55
CA VAL A 239 2.70 -2.21 -5.35
C VAL A 239 2.23 -3.06 -4.15
N ALA A 240 1.66 -4.24 -4.40
CA ALA A 240 1.25 -5.16 -3.33
C ALA A 240 2.41 -5.98 -2.73
N GLN A 241 3.64 -5.88 -3.27
CA GLN A 241 4.82 -6.60 -2.75
C GLN A 241 5.59 -5.80 -1.68
N GLY A 242 5.04 -4.66 -1.24
CA GLY A 242 5.69 -3.73 -0.32
C GLY A 242 6.67 -2.76 -1.02
N ARG A 243 7.50 -2.10 -0.24
CA ARG A 243 8.51 -1.14 -0.72
C ARG A 243 9.63 -1.87 -1.46
N LEU A 244 10.17 -1.26 -2.52
CA LEU A 244 11.45 -1.68 -3.10
C LEU A 244 12.58 -1.26 -2.15
N LEU A 245 13.43 -2.23 -1.79
CA LEU A 245 14.55 -2.06 -0.88
C LEU A 245 15.87 -1.87 -1.64
N LEU A 246 16.14 -2.73 -2.64
CA LEU A 246 17.35 -2.70 -3.47
C LEU A 246 17.04 -3.09 -4.92
N GLN A 247 17.88 -2.63 -5.86
CA GLN A 247 17.85 -3.11 -7.25
C GLN A 247 19.22 -2.99 -7.95
N ASP A 248 19.72 -4.11 -8.47
CA ASP A 248 21.05 -4.20 -9.07
C ASP A 248 21.08 -5.17 -10.23
N THR A 249 22.19 -5.15 -10.98
CA THR A 249 22.44 -6.05 -12.10
C THR A 249 23.46 -7.10 -11.67
N PHE A 250 23.07 -8.38 -11.71
CA PHE A 250 23.90 -9.50 -11.31
C PHE A 250 24.14 -10.46 -12.47
N GLN A 251 25.26 -11.19 -12.41
CA GLN A 251 25.45 -12.42 -13.16
C GLN A 251 24.83 -13.56 -12.36
N VAL A 252 23.80 -14.19 -12.90
CA VAL A 252 22.93 -15.14 -12.19
C VAL A 252 22.99 -16.52 -12.84
N SER A 253 23.12 -17.57 -12.03
CA SER A 253 23.13 -18.96 -12.51
C SER A 253 21.82 -19.35 -13.19
N ASP A 254 21.88 -19.89 -14.41
CA ASP A 254 20.73 -20.34 -15.19
C ASP A 254 20.22 -21.72 -14.75
N PRO A 255 19.00 -21.88 -14.20
CA PRO A 255 18.49 -23.17 -13.71
C PRO A 255 18.21 -24.19 -14.84
N GLU A 256 17.91 -23.70 -16.05
CA GLU A 256 17.53 -24.52 -17.21
C GLU A 256 18.74 -24.98 -18.05
N GLY A 257 19.94 -24.48 -17.74
CA GLY A 257 21.18 -24.74 -18.49
C GLY A 257 21.94 -25.96 -17.99
N GLY A 258 21.68 -27.13 -18.56
CA GLY A 258 22.30 -28.40 -18.13
C GLY A 258 23.84 -28.45 -18.18
N LEU A 259 24.44 -29.16 -17.21
CA LEU A 259 25.85 -29.60 -17.04
C LEU A 259 26.99 -28.54 -17.11
N LEU A 260 26.76 -27.35 -17.63
CA LEU A 260 27.69 -26.22 -17.62
C LEU A 260 26.87 -24.95 -17.35
N GLY A 261 26.58 -24.70 -16.07
CA GLY A 261 25.72 -23.61 -15.62
C GLY A 261 26.23 -22.24 -16.11
N ARG A 262 25.61 -21.71 -17.15
CA ARG A 262 25.97 -20.41 -17.72
C ARG A 262 25.40 -19.32 -16.83
N MET A 263 26.25 -18.40 -16.38
CA MET A 263 25.77 -17.15 -15.80
C MET A 263 25.11 -16.31 -16.89
N LYS A 264 23.93 -15.77 -16.58
CA LYS A 264 23.19 -14.83 -17.43
C LYS A 264 23.05 -13.51 -16.67
N GLU A 265 23.17 -12.39 -17.39
CA GLU A 265 22.89 -11.09 -16.81
C GLU A 265 21.39 -10.98 -16.47
N ARG A 266 21.10 -10.53 -15.25
CA ARG A 266 19.75 -10.28 -14.75
C ARG A 266 19.70 -8.96 -14.00
N ARG A 267 18.62 -8.20 -14.22
CA ARG A 267 18.24 -7.10 -13.32
C ARG A 267 17.38 -7.70 -12.22
N VAL A 268 17.80 -7.53 -10.97
CA VAL A 268 17.16 -8.10 -9.79
C VAL A 268 16.57 -6.98 -8.94
N PHE A 269 15.35 -7.18 -8.45
CA PHE A 269 14.62 -6.21 -7.62
C PHE A 269 14.23 -6.89 -6.30
N LEU A 270 14.66 -6.32 -5.16
CA LEU A 270 14.30 -6.80 -3.83
C LEU A 270 13.19 -5.91 -3.25
N PHE A 271 12.00 -6.46 -3.05
CA PHE A 271 10.89 -5.85 -2.31
C PHE A 271 10.76 -6.49 -0.92
N GLU A 272 10.03 -5.84 -0.01
CA GLU A 272 9.73 -6.35 1.34
C GLU A 272 9.07 -7.74 1.35
N GLN A 273 8.33 -8.11 0.30
CA GLN A 273 7.65 -9.42 0.20
C GLN A 273 8.13 -10.32 -0.96
N LEU A 274 8.91 -9.80 -1.92
CA LEU A 274 9.25 -10.51 -3.16
C LEU A 274 10.63 -10.10 -3.73
N VAL A 275 11.43 -11.07 -4.13
CA VAL A 275 12.61 -10.87 -5.01
C VAL A 275 12.19 -11.17 -6.44
N ILE A 276 12.41 -10.25 -7.39
CA ILE A 276 12.08 -10.44 -8.81
C ILE A 276 13.37 -10.52 -9.64
N PHE A 277 13.48 -11.54 -10.48
CA PHE A 277 14.54 -11.69 -11.47
C PHE A 277 13.99 -11.37 -12.87
N SER A 278 14.72 -10.54 -13.61
CA SER A 278 14.32 -10.09 -14.94
C SER A 278 15.48 -10.03 -15.93
N GLU A 279 15.17 -10.15 -17.20
CA GLU A 279 16.13 -10.09 -18.31
C GLU A 279 16.11 -8.69 -18.95
N PRO A 280 17.27 -8.03 -19.13
CA PRO A 280 17.32 -6.76 -19.85
C PRO A 280 17.02 -6.98 -21.34
N LEU A 281 16.12 -6.17 -21.91
CA LEU A 281 15.80 -6.20 -23.34
C LEU A 281 16.87 -5.48 -24.16
N ASP A 282 17.39 -6.17 -25.17
CA ASP A 282 18.55 -5.76 -25.94
C ASP A 282 18.21 -4.69 -27.00
N LYS A 283 18.98 -3.60 -27.05
CA LYS A 283 18.69 -2.40 -27.88
C LYS A 283 18.76 -2.62 -29.40
N LYS A 284 19.08 -3.84 -29.86
CA LYS A 284 19.34 -4.17 -31.27
C LYS A 284 18.09 -4.47 -32.10
N LYS A 285 16.92 -4.65 -31.47
CA LYS A 285 15.63 -4.66 -32.18
C LYS A 285 15.07 -3.24 -32.19
N ALA A 286 15.20 -2.55 -33.33
CA ALA A 286 14.86 -1.13 -33.51
C ALA A 286 13.36 -0.76 -33.36
N LEU A 287 12.55 -1.65 -32.79
CA LEU A 287 11.09 -1.54 -32.61
C LEU A 287 10.65 -1.88 -31.18
N SER A 288 11.57 -2.14 -30.25
CA SER A 288 11.24 -2.47 -28.85
C SER A 288 12.10 -1.66 -27.88
N LEU A 289 11.46 -0.92 -26.96
CA LEU A 289 12.14 -0.08 -25.98
C LEU A 289 13.03 -0.87 -25.01
N PRO A 290 14.07 -0.23 -24.43
CA PRO A 290 14.82 -0.80 -23.32
C PRO A 290 13.89 -0.99 -22.11
N GLY A 291 13.70 -2.24 -21.71
CA GLY A 291 12.88 -2.62 -20.56
C GLY A 291 13.36 -3.93 -19.95
N PHE A 292 12.61 -4.44 -18.97
CA PHE A 292 12.95 -5.65 -18.25
C PHE A 292 11.84 -6.68 -18.46
N LEU A 293 12.18 -7.89 -18.94
CA LEU A 293 11.23 -8.98 -19.06
C LEU A 293 11.29 -9.85 -17.80
N TYR A 294 10.17 -10.03 -17.13
CA TYR A 294 10.04 -10.93 -15.99
C TYR A 294 10.50 -12.36 -16.35
N ARG A 295 11.27 -13.00 -15.47
CA ARG A 295 11.71 -14.39 -15.62
C ARG A 295 11.22 -15.26 -14.46
N SER A 296 11.50 -14.87 -13.23
CA SER A 296 11.12 -15.62 -12.02
C SER A 296 11.05 -14.71 -10.79
N SER A 297 10.51 -15.22 -9.69
CA SER A 297 10.52 -14.51 -8.41
C SER A 297 10.56 -15.48 -7.23
N ILE A 298 11.12 -15.00 -6.10
CA ILE A 298 11.19 -15.73 -4.83
C ILE A 298 10.44 -14.89 -3.80
N LYS A 299 9.41 -15.46 -3.15
CA LYS A 299 8.73 -14.79 -2.04
C LYS A 299 9.69 -14.68 -0.86
N VAL A 300 9.72 -13.54 -0.19
CA VAL A 300 10.59 -13.32 0.98
C VAL A 300 10.23 -14.29 2.12
N SER A 301 8.96 -14.70 2.24
CA SER A 301 8.52 -15.76 3.16
C SER A 301 9.10 -17.16 2.88
N CYS A 302 9.74 -17.35 1.73
CA CYS A 302 10.33 -18.60 1.25
C CYS A 302 11.84 -18.44 0.94
N LEU A 303 12.40 -17.27 1.25
CA LEU A 303 13.77 -16.88 0.93
C LEU A 303 14.73 -17.39 2.01
N GLY A 304 15.84 -17.98 1.59
CA GLY A 304 17.02 -18.18 2.41
C GLY A 304 18.24 -17.52 1.79
N LEU A 305 19.27 -17.29 2.61
CA LEU A 305 20.52 -16.66 2.21
C LEU A 305 21.70 -17.53 2.63
N GLU A 306 22.69 -17.66 1.75
CA GLU A 306 23.99 -18.25 2.04
C GLU A 306 25.09 -17.27 1.60
N GLU A 307 25.93 -16.87 2.56
CA GLU A 307 27.00 -15.87 2.40
C GLU A 307 28.36 -16.55 2.18
N ASN A 308 29.32 -15.83 1.57
CA ASN A 308 30.71 -16.26 1.39
C ASN A 308 30.91 -17.61 0.67
N VAL A 309 30.12 -17.83 -0.39
CA VAL A 309 30.18 -19.02 -1.25
C VAL A 309 31.59 -19.18 -1.83
N GLU A 310 32.22 -20.34 -1.59
CA GLU A 310 33.62 -20.64 -1.97
C GLU A 310 34.68 -19.67 -1.41
N GLY A 311 34.33 -18.82 -0.43
CA GLY A 311 35.20 -17.76 0.09
C GLY A 311 35.31 -16.53 -0.81
N ASP A 312 34.43 -16.39 -1.80
CA ASP A 312 34.39 -15.23 -2.71
C ASP A 312 33.38 -14.17 -2.21
N PRO A 313 33.83 -12.99 -1.71
CA PRO A 313 32.93 -11.94 -1.22
C PRO A 313 32.13 -11.26 -2.35
N SER A 314 32.41 -11.60 -3.61
CA SER A 314 31.67 -11.14 -4.79
C SER A 314 30.45 -12.01 -5.09
N LYS A 315 30.19 -13.07 -4.31
CA LYS A 315 29.10 -14.04 -4.51
C LYS A 315 28.24 -14.25 -3.26
N PHE A 316 26.95 -14.47 -3.47
CA PHE A 316 26.03 -15.03 -2.49
C PHE A 316 24.99 -15.93 -3.18
N ILE A 317 24.36 -16.82 -2.43
CA ILE A 317 23.27 -17.66 -2.92
C ILE A 317 21.96 -17.23 -2.26
N LEU A 318 20.92 -17.07 -3.09
CA LEU A 318 19.53 -17.01 -2.63
C LEU A 318 18.89 -18.38 -2.84
N THR A 319 18.31 -18.92 -1.77
CA THR A 319 17.53 -20.17 -1.83
C THR A 319 16.04 -19.88 -1.81
N SER A 320 15.28 -20.61 -2.63
CA SER A 320 13.83 -20.58 -2.66
C SER A 320 13.31 -21.91 -2.13
N ARG A 321 12.64 -21.89 -0.97
CA ARG A 321 11.99 -23.08 -0.40
C ARG A 321 10.59 -23.23 -1.01
N SER A 322 10.45 -24.13 -1.98
CA SER A 322 9.15 -24.48 -2.53
C SER A 322 8.29 -25.23 -1.49
N PRO A 323 6.93 -25.17 -1.56
CA PRO A 323 6.04 -26.01 -0.76
C PRO A 323 6.22 -27.52 -0.98
N SER A 324 6.94 -27.90 -2.04
CA SER A 324 7.33 -29.26 -2.40
C SER A 324 8.65 -29.72 -1.77
N GLY A 325 9.30 -28.92 -0.92
CA GLY A 325 10.58 -29.24 -0.27
C GLY A 325 11.81 -29.14 -1.19
N ILE A 326 11.62 -28.98 -2.51
CA ILE A 326 12.70 -28.66 -3.45
C ILE A 326 13.23 -27.27 -3.10
N VAL A 327 14.52 -27.19 -2.80
CA VAL A 327 15.27 -25.94 -2.59
C VAL A 327 15.93 -25.58 -3.91
N GLU A 328 15.43 -24.53 -4.56
CA GLU A 328 16.10 -23.96 -5.74
C GLU A 328 17.14 -22.95 -5.25
N SER A 329 18.41 -23.18 -5.57
CA SER A 329 19.52 -22.27 -5.27
C SER A 329 19.87 -21.43 -6.49
N VAL A 330 19.91 -20.11 -6.31
CA VAL A 330 20.32 -19.15 -7.33
C VAL A 330 21.61 -18.48 -6.86
N VAL A 331 22.70 -18.65 -7.61
CA VAL A 331 23.98 -17.95 -7.36
C VAL A 331 23.90 -16.56 -7.99
N LEU A 332 24.19 -15.51 -7.21
CA LEU A 332 24.33 -14.14 -7.70
C LEU A 332 25.80 -13.71 -7.55
N HIS A 333 26.37 -13.21 -8.64
CA HIS A 333 27.72 -12.65 -8.67
C HIS A 333 27.68 -11.17 -9.11
N SER A 334 28.31 -10.32 -8.32
CA SER A 334 28.54 -8.89 -8.63
C SER A 334 29.98 -8.66 -9.07
N SER A 335 30.21 -7.64 -9.90
CA SER A 335 31.57 -7.15 -10.19
C SER A 335 32.20 -6.35 -9.04
N HIS A 336 31.42 -6.03 -8.00
CA HIS A 336 31.84 -5.22 -6.86
C HIS A 336 31.39 -5.89 -5.54
N PRO A 337 32.31 -6.35 -4.68
CA PRO A 337 31.98 -7.05 -3.43
C PRO A 337 31.05 -6.27 -2.49
N GLY A 338 31.22 -4.94 -2.39
CA GLY A 338 30.36 -4.09 -1.56
C GLY A 338 28.89 -4.06 -1.98
N VAL A 339 28.55 -4.44 -3.23
CA VAL A 339 27.15 -4.63 -3.64
C VAL A 339 26.59 -5.90 -3.00
N CYS A 340 27.37 -6.99 -2.99
CA CYS A 340 26.98 -8.23 -2.34
C CYS A 340 26.83 -8.03 -0.82
N GLU A 341 27.75 -7.32 -0.17
CA GLU A 341 27.69 -6.98 1.26
C GLU A 341 26.41 -6.19 1.64
N VAL A 342 26.03 -5.19 0.84
CA VAL A 342 24.77 -4.44 1.07
C VAL A 342 23.55 -5.33 0.87
N TRP A 343 23.56 -6.22 -0.13
CA TRP A 343 22.46 -7.15 -0.38
C TRP A 343 22.33 -8.23 0.69
N THR A 344 23.42 -8.86 1.12
CA THR A 344 23.41 -9.87 2.18
C THR A 344 22.96 -9.26 3.49
N LEU A 345 23.50 -8.10 3.90
CA LEU A 345 23.09 -7.40 5.12
C LEU A 345 21.59 -7.05 5.11
N GLN A 346 21.08 -6.50 3.99
CA GLN A 346 19.68 -6.11 3.88
C GLN A 346 18.74 -7.32 3.93
N ILE A 347 19.13 -8.46 3.35
CA ILE A 347 18.34 -9.70 3.37
C ILE A 347 18.41 -10.37 4.75
N SER A 348 19.59 -10.44 5.37
CA SER A 348 19.79 -10.95 6.73
C SER A 348 18.93 -10.20 7.76
N GLN A 349 18.83 -8.87 7.67
CA GLN A 349 17.91 -8.07 8.51
C GLN A 349 16.44 -8.44 8.32
N ILE A 350 16.00 -8.72 7.08
CA ILE A 350 14.61 -9.11 6.79
C ILE A 350 14.31 -10.48 7.40
N LEU A 351 15.21 -11.45 7.22
CA LEU A 351 15.08 -12.81 7.77
C LEU A 351 15.13 -12.82 9.30
N GLU A 352 15.98 -11.98 9.91
CA GLU A 352 16.06 -11.84 11.36
C GLU A 352 14.79 -11.19 11.96
N ASN A 353 14.23 -10.17 11.31
CA ASN A 353 12.96 -9.58 11.74
C ASN A 353 11.80 -10.59 11.70
N GLN A 354 11.75 -11.45 10.68
CA GLN A 354 10.77 -12.54 10.61
C GLN A 354 10.99 -13.57 11.75
N ARG A 355 12.24 -13.94 12.03
CA ARG A 355 12.60 -14.82 13.14
C ARG A 355 12.20 -14.23 14.49
N ASN A 356 12.40 -12.93 14.69
CA ASN A 356 12.07 -12.26 15.95
C ASN A 356 10.56 -12.19 16.18
N LEU A 357 9.77 -11.89 15.15
CA LEU A 357 8.29 -11.94 15.20
C LEU A 357 7.78 -13.36 15.54
N LEU A 358 8.38 -14.40 14.97
CA LEU A 358 8.07 -15.81 15.30
C LEU A 358 8.41 -16.16 16.76
N ASN A 359 9.57 -15.71 17.25
CA ASN A 359 10.01 -15.94 18.63
C ASN A 359 9.15 -15.18 19.66
N GLU A 360 8.69 -13.98 19.32
CA GLU A 360 7.80 -13.18 20.18
C GLU A 360 6.39 -13.77 20.26
N TYR A 361 5.88 -14.32 19.14
CA TYR A 361 4.67 -15.16 19.12
C TYR A 361 4.80 -16.38 20.05
N GLN A 362 5.95 -17.06 20.03
CA GLN A 362 6.21 -18.22 20.90
C GLN A 362 6.32 -17.83 22.38
N ARG A 363 6.93 -16.69 22.72
CA ARG A 363 6.99 -16.20 24.12
C ARG A 363 5.65 -15.75 24.67
N THR A 364 4.77 -15.18 23.85
CA THR A 364 3.45 -14.71 24.28
C THR A 364 2.42 -15.84 24.45
N HIS A 365 2.67 -17.01 23.84
CA HIS A 365 1.76 -18.17 23.87
C HIS A 365 2.34 -19.42 24.55
N GLY A 366 3.60 -19.39 24.99
CA GLY A 366 4.31 -20.50 25.65
C GLY A 366 4.33 -20.37 27.17
N GLY A 367 3.18 -20.53 27.83
CA GLY A 367 3.02 -20.12 29.23
C GLY A 367 2.09 -20.93 30.14
N THR A 368 1.95 -22.25 29.98
CA THR A 368 1.44 -23.16 31.04
C THR A 368 1.75 -24.64 30.75
N ALA A 369 2.62 -25.27 31.54
CA ALA A 369 2.59 -26.69 31.89
C ALA A 369 3.68 -26.96 32.95
N ASP A 370 3.30 -27.05 34.23
CA ASP A 370 4.22 -27.37 35.33
C ASP A 370 3.63 -28.51 36.20
N GLY A 371 4.49 -29.41 36.70
CA GLY A 371 4.13 -30.66 37.41
C GLY A 371 3.72 -31.82 36.48
N VAL A 372 4.35 -33.01 36.52
CA VAL A 372 4.63 -33.88 37.68
C VAL A 372 6.01 -34.55 37.54
N GLY A 373 6.76 -34.69 38.63
CA GLY A 373 8.11 -35.26 38.62
C GLY A 373 8.20 -36.75 38.96
N VAL A 374 9.35 -37.35 38.62
CA VAL A 374 9.85 -38.63 39.17
C VAL A 374 11.35 -38.51 39.45
N GLN A 375 11.82 -39.10 40.54
CA GLN A 375 13.22 -39.05 41.00
C GLN A 375 14.16 -39.94 40.19
N GLY A 376 15.43 -39.54 40.07
CA GLY A 376 16.52 -40.37 39.55
C GLY A 376 17.89 -39.76 39.90
N SER A 377 18.63 -40.36 40.83
CA SER A 377 19.83 -39.78 41.45
C SER A 377 21.14 -40.08 40.70
N SER A 378 22.10 -39.14 40.84
CA SER A 378 23.56 -39.33 41.00
C SER A 378 24.45 -38.59 39.99
N GLY A 379 25.48 -37.87 40.50
CA GLY A 379 26.44 -37.13 39.67
C GLY A 379 27.10 -35.93 40.40
N VAL A 380 28.05 -36.20 41.30
CA VAL A 380 28.73 -35.22 42.17
C VAL A 380 29.63 -34.22 41.39
N GLY A 381 29.67 -32.94 41.81
CA GLY A 381 30.66 -31.95 41.34
C GLY A 381 30.63 -30.61 42.09
N ASN A 382 31.47 -30.45 43.13
CA ASN A 382 31.59 -29.23 43.94
C ASN A 382 32.27 -28.04 43.21
N GLY A 383 31.97 -26.79 43.62
CA GLY A 383 32.78 -25.62 43.22
C GLY A 383 32.22 -24.24 43.63
N THR A 384 32.31 -23.87 44.91
CA THR A 384 31.89 -22.56 45.45
C THR A 384 32.96 -21.46 45.37
N SER A 385 32.59 -20.19 45.13
CA SER A 385 33.02 -19.03 45.96
C SER A 385 32.44 -17.68 45.49
N GLN A 386 32.38 -16.69 46.39
CA GLN A 386 31.77 -15.36 46.21
C GLN A 386 32.80 -14.20 46.21
N CYS A 387 32.35 -13.03 45.75
CA CYS A 387 32.61 -11.67 46.26
C CYS A 387 33.94 -10.89 46.01
N SER A 388 33.74 -9.75 45.32
CA SER A 388 34.08 -8.35 45.71
C SER A 388 35.51 -7.76 45.63
N SER A 389 35.60 -6.73 44.74
CA SER A 389 36.11 -5.35 44.94
C SER A 389 37.62 -4.97 44.91
N ILE A 390 38.00 -4.30 43.79
CA ILE A 390 38.84 -3.08 43.54
C ILE A 390 40.20 -2.88 44.29
N PRO A 391 41.24 -2.33 43.59
CA PRO A 391 41.45 -0.87 43.61
C PRO A 391 41.91 -0.19 42.30
N SER A 392 41.41 1.05 42.10
CA SER A 392 42.02 2.27 41.50
C SER A 392 42.77 2.29 40.15
N GLY A 393 42.36 3.21 39.26
CA GLY A 393 43.05 3.58 38.00
C GLY A 393 44.00 4.79 38.10
N PRO A 394 44.33 5.45 36.96
CA PRO A 394 43.70 6.77 36.71
C PRO A 394 43.35 7.09 35.23
N GLN A 395 42.44 8.07 35.06
CA GLN A 395 42.23 9.03 33.94
C GLN A 395 42.53 8.61 32.48
N GLY A 396 41.66 8.81 31.47
CA GLY A 396 40.29 9.33 31.42
C GLY A 396 40.01 10.09 30.10
N SER A 397 38.98 9.70 29.32
CA SER A 397 38.27 10.55 28.34
C SER A 397 37.05 9.84 27.72
N SER A 398 36.01 10.62 27.43
CA SER A 398 34.71 10.19 26.91
C SER A 398 34.72 9.72 25.43
N ARG A 399 33.91 8.71 25.10
CA ARG A 399 33.60 8.30 23.72
C ARG A 399 32.13 8.63 23.37
N PRO A 400 31.85 9.26 22.21
CA PRO A 400 30.54 9.20 21.56
C PRO A 400 30.43 8.02 20.58
N TRP A 401 29.20 7.60 20.30
CA TRP A 401 28.86 6.63 19.25
C TRP A 401 29.24 7.15 17.85
N SER A 402 29.58 6.24 16.94
CA SER A 402 29.80 6.53 15.52
C SER A 402 28.87 5.69 14.63
N GLU A 403 27.91 6.34 13.98
CA GLU A 403 27.09 5.74 12.92
C GLU A 403 27.85 5.74 11.59
N SER A 404 27.88 4.61 10.88
CA SER A 404 28.48 4.50 9.55
C SER A 404 27.41 4.58 8.45
N SER A 405 27.28 5.75 7.84
CA SER A 405 26.42 5.96 6.65
C SER A 405 27.13 5.54 5.36
N SER A 406 26.52 4.65 4.57
CA SER A 406 26.96 4.33 3.21
C SER A 406 26.21 5.17 2.17
N SER A 407 26.90 6.17 1.60
CA SER A 407 26.33 7.10 0.61
C SER A 407 26.46 6.58 -0.84
N SER A 408 25.35 6.47 -1.56
CA SER A 408 25.37 6.40 -3.03
C SER A 408 25.49 7.81 -3.62
N SER A 409 26.59 8.08 -4.33
CA SER A 409 27.04 9.42 -4.76
C SER A 409 26.19 10.08 -5.84
N VAL A 410 25.98 11.40 -5.72
CA VAL A 410 25.62 12.27 -6.85
C VAL A 410 26.91 12.71 -7.56
N SER A 411 26.95 12.60 -8.89
CA SER A 411 28.14 12.95 -9.68
C SER A 411 28.23 14.45 -9.92
N THR A 412 29.26 15.09 -9.35
CA THR A 412 29.68 16.47 -9.67
C THR A 412 30.69 16.47 -10.82
N MET A 413 30.57 17.42 -11.74
CA MET A 413 31.46 17.57 -12.90
C MET A 413 31.97 19.01 -13.01
N LEU A 414 33.12 19.18 -13.67
CA LEU A 414 33.73 20.47 -13.92
C LEU A 414 33.31 20.98 -15.31
N VAL A 415 32.90 22.24 -15.39
CA VAL A 415 32.68 22.95 -16.65
C VAL A 415 34.06 23.28 -17.23
N THR A 416 34.39 22.71 -18.38
CA THR A 416 35.72 22.79 -19.00
C THR A 416 35.83 23.84 -20.11
N GLN A 417 34.71 24.42 -20.53
CA GLN A 417 34.61 25.50 -21.52
C GLN A 417 33.42 26.39 -21.17
N ASP A 418 33.45 27.66 -21.55
CA ASP A 418 32.28 28.53 -21.43
C ASP A 418 31.15 28.04 -22.36
N TYR A 419 29.91 28.08 -21.86
CA TYR A 419 28.72 27.80 -22.65
C TYR A 419 27.66 28.85 -22.37
N MET A 420 27.04 29.36 -23.44
CA MET A 420 25.91 30.27 -23.37
C MET A 420 24.66 29.54 -23.82
N ALA A 421 23.59 29.63 -23.03
CA ALA A 421 22.28 29.06 -23.37
C ALA A 421 21.77 29.60 -24.71
N VAL A 422 21.35 28.70 -25.60
CA VAL A 422 20.80 29.04 -26.93
C VAL A 422 19.29 28.82 -26.97
N LYS A 423 18.72 28.17 -25.95
CA LYS A 423 17.28 27.89 -25.78
C LYS A 423 16.79 28.23 -24.38
N GLU A 424 15.46 28.36 -24.21
CA GLU A 424 14.81 28.66 -22.92
C GLU A 424 15.01 27.56 -21.85
N ASP A 425 15.37 26.33 -22.24
CA ASP A 425 15.63 25.18 -21.36
C ASP A 425 17.13 24.92 -21.07
N GLU A 426 18.03 25.72 -21.64
CA GLU A 426 19.48 25.63 -21.44
C GLU A 426 19.97 26.67 -20.41
N ILE A 427 21.09 26.42 -19.73
CA ILE A 427 21.72 27.41 -18.85
C ILE A 427 23.13 27.77 -19.29
N SER A 428 23.50 29.04 -19.11
CA SER A 428 24.87 29.49 -19.32
C SER A 428 25.76 29.09 -18.14
N VAL A 429 26.94 28.56 -18.43
CA VAL A 429 27.94 28.11 -17.45
C VAL A 429 29.34 28.57 -17.87
N VAL A 430 30.20 28.84 -16.90
CA VAL A 430 31.55 29.39 -17.11
C VAL A 430 32.61 28.34 -16.80
N GLN A 431 33.70 28.32 -17.58
CA GLN A 431 34.84 27.43 -17.38
C GLN A 431 35.40 27.55 -15.96
N GLY A 432 35.47 26.41 -15.26
CA GLY A 432 35.86 26.34 -13.85
C GLY A 432 34.69 26.17 -12.87
N GLU A 433 33.43 26.40 -13.30
CA GLU A 433 32.27 26.10 -12.46
C GLU A 433 32.11 24.60 -12.20
N VAL A 434 31.68 24.25 -10.99
CA VAL A 434 31.36 22.86 -10.61
C VAL A 434 29.85 22.70 -10.60
N VAL A 435 29.34 21.85 -11.48
CA VAL A 435 27.91 21.60 -11.66
C VAL A 435 27.54 20.18 -11.24
N GLN A 436 26.34 20.01 -10.69
CA GLN A 436 25.83 18.73 -10.24
C GLN A 436 24.97 18.12 -11.36
N ILE A 437 25.31 16.90 -11.81
CA ILE A 437 24.54 16.23 -12.86
C ILE A 437 23.22 15.72 -12.28
N LEU A 438 22.10 16.12 -12.87
CA LEU A 438 20.76 15.68 -12.50
C LEU A 438 20.24 14.59 -13.46
N ALA A 439 20.45 14.76 -14.76
CA ALA A 439 20.08 13.78 -15.79
C ALA A 439 20.92 13.94 -17.08
N SER A 440 20.75 13.03 -18.04
CA SER A 440 21.38 13.10 -19.36
C SER A 440 20.43 12.56 -20.44
N ASN A 441 20.39 13.17 -21.63
CA ASN A 441 19.53 12.76 -22.73
C ASN A 441 20.29 12.04 -23.88
N GLN A 442 19.55 11.58 -24.89
CA GLN A 442 20.11 10.83 -26.02
C GLN A 442 20.97 11.68 -26.98
N GLN A 443 20.86 13.02 -26.91
CA GLN A 443 21.64 13.97 -27.71
C GLN A 443 22.97 14.36 -27.05
N ASN A 444 23.36 13.66 -25.97
CA ASN A 444 24.53 14.00 -25.14
C ASN A 444 24.42 15.38 -24.48
N MET A 445 23.21 15.85 -24.18
CA MET A 445 22.98 16.98 -23.26
C MET A 445 22.83 16.45 -21.83
N PHE A 446 23.23 17.24 -20.86
CA PHE A 446 23.15 16.96 -19.44
C PHE A 446 22.30 18.03 -18.77
N LEU A 447 21.27 17.61 -18.03
CA LEU A 447 20.51 18.47 -17.15
C LEU A 447 21.35 18.65 -15.89
N VAL A 448 21.76 19.87 -15.59
CA VAL A 448 22.65 20.16 -14.47
C VAL A 448 22.09 21.23 -13.57
N PHE A 449 22.43 21.13 -12.29
CA PHE A 449 22.22 22.20 -11.32
C PHE A 449 23.52 22.99 -11.16
N ARG A 450 23.45 24.29 -11.45
CA ARG A 450 24.46 25.27 -11.08
C ARG A 450 23.99 25.95 -9.79
N ALA A 451 24.79 25.86 -8.72
CA ALA A 451 24.52 26.59 -7.49
C ALA A 451 24.59 28.12 -7.72
N ALA A 452 24.01 28.91 -6.82
CA ALA A 452 24.10 30.37 -6.92
C ALA A 452 25.56 30.84 -6.78
N THR A 453 26.00 31.68 -7.71
CA THR A 453 27.35 32.28 -7.74
C THR A 453 27.23 33.81 -7.60
N GLU A 454 28.36 34.51 -7.52
CA GLU A 454 28.36 35.99 -7.51
C GLU A 454 27.85 36.59 -8.84
N GLN A 455 27.80 35.78 -9.90
CA GLN A 455 27.43 36.16 -11.27
C GLN A 455 25.95 35.86 -11.59
N GLY A 456 25.23 35.14 -10.73
CA GLY A 456 23.81 34.87 -10.94
C GLY A 456 23.18 33.87 -9.94
N PRO A 457 21.83 33.80 -9.91
CA PRO A 457 21.11 32.86 -9.05
C PRO A 457 21.42 31.40 -9.40
N ALA A 458 21.03 30.50 -8.50
CA ALA A 458 21.03 29.07 -8.78
C ALA A 458 20.12 28.79 -9.98
N ALA A 459 20.57 27.91 -10.87
CA ALA A 459 19.87 27.64 -12.13
C ALA A 459 19.96 26.15 -12.47
N GLU A 460 18.88 25.63 -13.04
CA GLU A 460 18.77 24.28 -13.57
C GLU A 460 18.45 24.36 -15.06
N GLY A 461 19.15 23.59 -15.88
CA GLY A 461 18.88 23.49 -17.30
C GLY A 461 19.89 22.61 -18.04
N TRP A 462 19.70 22.47 -19.33
CA TRP A 462 20.52 21.62 -20.18
C TRP A 462 21.83 22.31 -20.59
N ILE A 463 22.93 21.55 -20.58
CA ILE A 463 24.20 21.92 -21.22
C ILE A 463 24.74 20.76 -22.05
N PRO A 464 25.47 20.99 -23.15
CA PRO A 464 26.07 19.92 -23.94
C PRO A 464 27.20 19.20 -23.19
N GLY A 465 27.26 17.88 -23.31
CA GLY A 465 28.26 17.05 -22.64
C GLY A 465 29.71 17.30 -23.06
N PHE A 466 29.97 17.99 -24.17
CA PHE A 466 31.33 18.40 -24.54
C PHE A 466 31.87 19.53 -23.65
N VAL A 467 30.98 20.25 -22.95
CA VAL A 467 31.30 21.31 -21.99
C VAL A 467 31.78 20.70 -20.67
N LEU A 468 31.48 19.42 -20.41
CA LEU A 468 31.69 18.76 -19.12
C LEU A 468 32.93 17.85 -19.10
N GLY A 469 33.78 18.07 -18.10
CA GLY A 469 34.89 17.20 -17.75
C GLY A 469 34.68 16.52 -16.41
N HIS A 470 35.28 15.34 -16.23
CA HIS A 470 35.48 14.81 -14.88
C HIS A 470 36.32 15.79 -14.07
N THR A 471 36.07 15.90 -12.77
CA THR A 471 36.82 16.76 -11.82
C THR A 471 38.30 16.37 -11.66
N SER A 472 38.75 15.33 -12.36
CA SER A 472 40.15 14.88 -12.51
C SER A 472 40.82 15.32 -13.83
N ALA A 473 40.14 16.08 -14.69
CA ALA A 473 40.69 16.59 -15.94
C ALA A 473 41.27 18.01 -15.77
N ILE A 474 42.59 18.15 -15.95
CA ILE A 474 43.28 19.45 -16.00
C ILE A 474 43.08 20.09 -17.39
N ALA A 475 42.91 21.41 -17.42
CA ALA A 475 42.67 22.19 -18.63
C ALA A 475 43.85 22.15 -19.64
N PRO A 476 43.60 22.40 -20.94
CA PRO A 476 44.66 22.57 -21.94
C PRO A 476 45.21 24.01 -21.95
N ASP A 477 46.46 24.20 -21.53
CA ASP A 477 47.15 25.50 -21.60
C ASP A 477 47.77 25.77 -22.98
N CYS A 478 47.59 27.01 -23.46
CA CYS A 478 48.37 27.63 -24.54
C CYS A 478 49.38 28.65 -23.96
N PRO A 479 50.39 29.12 -24.71
CA PRO A 479 51.74 29.26 -24.15
C PRO A 479 52.20 30.68 -23.75
N GLU A 480 53.29 30.68 -22.96
CA GLU A 480 54.30 31.75 -22.79
C GLU A 480 53.88 33.06 -22.10
N GLY A 481 53.80 33.00 -20.76
CA GLY A 481 53.68 34.15 -19.85
C GLY A 481 52.39 34.10 -19.02
N PRO A 482 52.42 34.10 -17.66
CA PRO A 482 53.58 34.08 -16.75
C PRO A 482 54.23 32.69 -16.64
N ILE A 483 55.46 32.63 -16.11
CA ILE A 483 56.37 31.49 -16.34
C ILE A 483 57.01 30.97 -15.04
N SER A 484 57.04 29.63 -14.93
CA SER A 484 58.06 28.80 -14.24
C SER A 484 58.05 28.70 -12.70
N ARG A 485 58.33 27.53 -12.08
CA ARG A 485 58.27 26.09 -12.48
C ARG A 485 58.79 25.26 -11.29
N LYS A 486 58.46 23.94 -11.27
CA LYS A 486 59.12 22.85 -10.51
C LYS A 486 58.86 22.85 -8.99
N SER A 487 58.79 21.71 -8.30
CA SER A 487 58.94 20.29 -8.69
C SER A 487 57.82 19.47 -8.02
N SER A 488 57.08 18.57 -8.67
CA SER A 488 57.49 17.34 -9.38
C SER A 488 57.85 16.19 -8.39
N SER A 489 57.54 14.89 -8.63
CA SER A 489 57.44 14.26 -9.96
C SER A 489 57.08 12.74 -10.05
N TRP A 490 56.79 12.28 -11.29
CA TRP A 490 57.11 10.97 -11.95
C TRP A 490 56.50 9.66 -11.36
N HIS A 491 56.00 8.65 -12.11
CA HIS A 491 55.54 8.43 -13.52
C HIS A 491 55.03 6.94 -13.64
N THR A 492 54.63 6.31 -14.76
CA THR A 492 53.71 6.57 -15.91
C THR A 492 53.89 5.45 -16.95
N SER A 493 52.87 5.17 -17.79
CA SER A 493 52.84 4.46 -19.11
C SER A 493 51.70 3.42 -19.13
N LEU A 494 50.59 3.46 -19.90
CA LEU A 494 50.20 4.11 -21.18
C LEU A 494 50.84 3.41 -22.42
N ARG A 495 50.11 2.82 -23.39
CA ARG A 495 49.59 3.51 -24.62
C ARG A 495 48.91 2.59 -25.70
N ILE A 496 47.83 3.10 -26.36
CA ILE A 496 47.61 3.23 -27.86
C ILE A 496 47.11 2.00 -28.71
N ARG A 497 46.28 2.09 -29.80
CA ARG A 497 45.74 3.19 -30.68
C ARG A 497 44.32 2.95 -31.29
N LYS A 498 43.82 3.94 -32.06
CA LYS A 498 42.52 4.11 -32.77
C LYS A 498 42.33 3.37 -34.12
N LYS A 499 41.08 2.89 -34.36
CA LYS A 499 40.09 3.19 -35.44
C LYS A 499 40.53 3.49 -36.92
N SER A 500 40.02 2.72 -37.90
CA SER A 500 39.33 3.18 -39.16
C SER A 500 38.85 2.02 -40.09
N GLU A 501 38.16 2.32 -41.20
CA GLU A 501 37.28 1.42 -41.99
C GLU A 501 37.86 0.74 -43.27
N LYS A 502 37.08 -0.24 -43.80
CA LYS A 502 36.67 -0.45 -45.23
C LYS A 502 37.38 -1.51 -46.12
N LYS A 503 36.57 -2.48 -46.64
CA LYS A 503 36.70 -3.39 -47.84
C LYS A 503 38.05 -4.13 -48.06
N GLU A 504 38.17 -5.39 -48.53
CA GLU A 504 37.46 -6.19 -49.55
C GLU A 504 37.96 -7.68 -49.55
N LYS A 505 37.14 -8.60 -50.09
CA LYS A 505 37.45 -9.88 -50.80
C LYS A 505 38.43 -10.98 -50.30
N GLU A 506 37.81 -12.16 -50.11
CA GLU A 506 38.08 -13.47 -50.74
C GLU A 506 39.27 -14.41 -50.40
N ALA A 507 38.89 -15.71 -50.40
CA ALA A 507 39.62 -16.93 -50.76
C ALA A 507 40.46 -17.70 -49.71
N LYS A 508 39.99 -18.93 -49.41
CA LYS A 508 40.65 -20.27 -49.55
C LYS A 508 42.14 -20.37 -49.14
N LYS A 509 42.64 -21.44 -48.50
CA LYS A 509 42.22 -22.87 -48.52
C LYS A 509 42.91 -23.69 -47.40
N GLU A 510 42.52 -24.95 -47.27
CA GLU A 510 43.12 -25.99 -46.40
C GLU A 510 44.56 -26.39 -46.81
N ILE A 511 45.37 -26.97 -45.90
CA ILE A 511 45.82 -28.40 -45.92
C ILE A 511 46.82 -28.72 -44.77
N LYS A 512 46.34 -29.53 -43.82
CA LYS A 512 46.88 -30.78 -43.21
C LYS A 512 48.39 -31.17 -43.17
N LEU A 513 48.70 -31.85 -42.04
CA LEU A 513 49.75 -32.87 -41.73
C LEU A 513 51.17 -32.33 -41.42
N GLU A 514 51.73 -32.49 -40.21
CA GLU A 514 52.18 -33.72 -39.48
C GLU A 514 53.55 -34.21 -40.06
N ASN A 515 54.65 -34.46 -39.32
CA ASN A 515 54.84 -35.01 -37.96
C ASN A 515 56.19 -34.53 -37.33
N GLY A 516 56.49 -34.82 -36.03
CA GLY A 516 57.90 -34.91 -35.57
C GLY A 516 58.39 -34.23 -34.26
N TYR A 517 57.86 -34.62 -33.09
CA TYR A 517 58.60 -34.85 -31.83
C TYR A 517 59.73 -33.89 -31.32
N ARG A 518 59.49 -33.19 -30.19
CA ARG A 518 60.01 -33.58 -28.82
C ARG A 518 59.65 -32.61 -27.68
N LYS A 519 59.03 -33.19 -26.63
CA LYS A 519 59.04 -32.84 -25.19
C LYS A 519 58.76 -31.39 -24.73
N SER A 520 57.58 -31.22 -24.10
CA SER A 520 57.48 -30.62 -22.75
C SER A 520 56.59 -31.51 -21.87
N ARG A 521 56.54 -31.24 -20.56
CA ARG A 521 56.21 -32.21 -19.50
C ARG A 521 55.11 -31.69 -18.57
N GLU A 522 54.00 -32.41 -18.52
CA GLU A 522 52.90 -32.22 -17.55
C GLU A 522 52.37 -33.60 -17.11
N GLY A 523 51.81 -33.70 -15.90
CA GLY A 523 51.04 -34.89 -15.48
C GLY A 523 51.34 -35.46 -14.08
N LEU A 524 50.34 -35.35 -13.21
CA LEU A 524 49.96 -36.20 -12.05
C LEU A 524 51.05 -36.71 -11.07
N ALA A 525 50.81 -36.54 -9.77
CA ALA A 525 50.01 -37.52 -9.02
C ALA A 525 49.96 -37.22 -7.51
N THR A 526 48.75 -37.02 -6.95
CA THR A 526 48.51 -37.18 -5.51
C THR A 526 47.64 -38.41 -5.31
N LYS A 527 48.21 -39.47 -4.75
CA LYS A 527 47.48 -40.68 -4.32
C LYS A 527 47.78 -40.95 -2.85
N VAL A 528 46.76 -40.87 -2.00
CA VAL A 528 46.54 -41.85 -0.93
C VAL A 528 45.08 -42.22 -0.96
N SER A 529 44.81 -43.52 -0.92
CA SER A 529 43.50 -44.13 -1.12
C SER A 529 42.87 -44.59 0.19
N VAL A 530 41.58 -44.34 0.39
CA VAL A 530 40.69 -45.25 1.15
C VAL A 530 39.39 -45.45 0.36
N LYS A 531 38.79 -46.64 0.51
CA LYS A 531 37.76 -47.27 -0.32
C LYS A 531 36.48 -46.45 -0.53
N LEU A 532 35.80 -46.74 -1.64
CA LEU A 532 34.43 -46.29 -1.93
C LEU A 532 33.46 -46.58 -0.78
N LEU A 533 32.60 -45.62 -0.48
CA LEU A 533 31.24 -45.88 -0.03
C LEU A 533 30.28 -45.70 -1.22
N ASN A 534 29.29 -46.59 -1.27
CA ASN A 534 28.44 -46.94 -2.41
C ASN A 534 27.60 -45.75 -2.96
N PRO A 535 27.44 -45.54 -4.29
CA PRO A 535 26.64 -44.44 -4.85
C PRO A 535 25.12 -44.48 -4.56
N ASN A 536 24.63 -45.54 -3.89
CA ASN A 536 23.20 -45.75 -3.61
C ASN A 536 22.79 -45.38 -2.17
N TYR A 537 23.60 -44.61 -1.43
CA TYR A 537 23.21 -44.12 -0.10
C TYR A 537 22.29 -42.89 -0.22
N ILE A 538 20.99 -43.17 -0.28
CA ILE A 538 19.94 -42.17 -0.10
C ILE A 538 19.90 -41.81 1.38
N TYR A 539 20.00 -40.52 1.72
CA TYR A 539 19.85 -40.08 3.11
C TYR A 539 18.41 -40.31 3.59
N ASP A 540 18.28 -40.87 4.79
CA ASP A 540 17.03 -40.91 5.53
C ASP A 540 16.66 -39.47 5.96
N ALA A 541 15.36 -39.16 5.91
CA ALA A 541 14.76 -37.89 6.30
C ALA A 541 13.48 -38.11 7.13
N PRO A 542 13.26 -37.34 8.21
CA PRO A 542 12.04 -37.41 9.02
C PRO A 542 10.79 -37.06 8.20
N PRO A 543 9.58 -37.44 8.68
CA PRO A 543 8.35 -37.22 7.93
C PRO A 543 7.91 -35.74 7.89
N GLU A 544 7.29 -35.33 6.78
CA GLU A 544 6.72 -33.99 6.57
C GLU A 544 5.36 -34.07 5.84
N PHE A 545 4.44 -33.14 6.15
CA PHE A 545 3.15 -33.00 5.46
C PHE A 545 3.25 -32.02 4.27
N LEU A 546 3.32 -32.56 3.05
CA LEU A 546 3.25 -31.80 1.80
C LEU A 546 1.88 -31.15 1.56
N VAL A 547 0.82 -31.79 2.07
CA VAL A 547 -0.54 -31.24 2.13
C VAL A 547 -1.07 -31.54 3.52
N PRO A 548 -1.20 -30.54 4.41
CA PRO A 548 -1.77 -30.73 5.75
C PRO A 548 -3.28 -31.03 5.65
N LEU A 549 -3.87 -31.48 6.75
CA LEU A 549 -5.32 -31.58 6.85
C LEU A 549 -5.98 -30.19 6.80
N SER A 550 -7.24 -30.16 6.38
CA SER A 550 -8.09 -28.98 6.34
C SER A 550 -9.42 -29.27 7.02
N ASP A 551 -9.99 -28.29 7.74
CA ASP A 551 -11.31 -28.42 8.36
C ASP A 551 -12.39 -28.84 7.35
N VAL A 552 -13.32 -29.68 7.77
CA VAL A 552 -14.49 -30.07 6.97
C VAL A 552 -15.75 -29.97 7.83
N THR A 553 -16.86 -29.65 7.19
CA THR A 553 -18.19 -29.73 7.82
C THR A 553 -19.11 -30.55 6.92
N CYS A 554 -19.89 -31.43 7.54
CA CYS A 554 -20.89 -32.26 6.86
C CYS A 554 -22.21 -32.28 7.63
N ASP A 555 -23.29 -32.71 6.97
CA ASP A 555 -24.58 -32.91 7.62
C ASP A 555 -24.62 -34.29 8.32
N ASN A 556 -25.39 -34.41 9.41
CA ASN A 556 -25.54 -35.67 10.15
C ASN A 556 -26.00 -36.84 9.24
N GLY A 557 -25.23 -37.92 9.22
CA GLY A 557 -25.44 -39.10 8.37
C GLY A 557 -24.69 -39.07 7.02
N GLU A 558 -23.95 -38.01 6.69
CA GLU A 558 -23.13 -37.98 5.47
C GLU A 558 -21.82 -38.80 5.59
N SER A 559 -21.22 -39.15 4.46
CA SER A 559 -19.88 -39.74 4.43
C SER A 559 -18.83 -38.69 4.08
N VAL A 560 -18.01 -38.28 5.04
CA VAL A 560 -16.97 -37.26 4.88
C VAL A 560 -15.59 -37.89 4.67
N THR A 561 -14.64 -37.21 4.02
CA THR A 561 -13.26 -37.70 3.84
C THR A 561 -12.24 -36.61 4.13
N LEU A 562 -11.43 -36.82 5.16
CA LEU A 562 -10.25 -36.05 5.48
C LEU A 562 -9.07 -36.59 4.67
N ARG A 563 -8.26 -35.71 4.08
CA ARG A 563 -7.13 -36.07 3.21
C ARG A 563 -5.91 -35.20 3.50
N CYS A 564 -4.73 -35.82 3.52
CA CYS A 564 -3.42 -35.17 3.63
C CYS A 564 -2.40 -35.91 2.76
N LYS A 565 -1.22 -35.31 2.57
CA LYS A 565 -0.11 -35.93 1.84
C LYS A 565 1.19 -35.83 2.65
N VAL A 566 1.89 -36.96 2.78
CA VAL A 566 3.05 -37.17 3.65
C VAL A 566 4.23 -37.68 2.83
N CYS A 567 5.41 -37.11 3.04
CA CYS A 567 6.70 -37.65 2.60
C CYS A 567 7.59 -38.02 3.79
N GLY A 568 8.63 -38.82 3.56
CA GLY A 568 9.59 -39.27 4.58
C GLY A 568 10.42 -40.48 4.10
N ARG A 569 11.64 -40.67 4.62
CA ARG A 569 12.54 -41.80 4.31
C ARG A 569 13.23 -42.28 5.61
N PRO A 570 13.04 -43.52 6.09
CA PRO A 570 12.15 -44.56 5.57
C PRO A 570 10.69 -44.12 5.48
N ARG A 571 9.86 -44.84 4.71
CA ARG A 571 8.45 -44.51 4.50
C ARG A 571 7.74 -44.38 5.86
N ALA A 572 7.11 -43.25 6.10
CA ALA A 572 6.43 -42.99 7.36
C ALA A 572 5.23 -43.92 7.57
N ALA A 573 5.11 -44.48 8.77
CA ALA A 573 3.88 -45.05 9.25
C ALA A 573 2.89 -43.91 9.55
N VAL A 574 1.67 -44.02 9.04
CA VAL A 574 0.61 -43.03 9.27
C VAL A 574 -0.42 -43.60 10.24
N THR A 575 -0.73 -42.83 11.28
CA THR A 575 -1.75 -43.13 12.30
C THR A 575 -2.72 -41.97 12.41
N TRP A 576 -3.97 -42.25 12.75
CA TRP A 576 -5.00 -41.23 12.92
C TRP A 576 -5.53 -41.26 14.36
N ARG A 577 -5.77 -40.09 14.93
CA ARG A 577 -6.47 -39.90 16.20
C ARG A 577 -7.77 -39.13 15.97
N GLY A 578 -8.83 -39.54 16.67
CA GLY A 578 -10.12 -38.86 16.66
C GLY A 578 -10.26 -37.80 17.76
N PRO A 579 -11.45 -37.19 17.91
CA PRO A 579 -11.72 -36.10 18.86
C PRO A 579 -11.30 -36.39 20.31
N GLY A 580 -11.47 -37.63 20.78
CA GLY A 580 -11.06 -38.07 22.11
C GLY A 580 -9.57 -38.39 22.28
N GLN A 581 -8.71 -37.99 21.34
CA GLN A 581 -7.27 -38.37 21.24
C GLN A 581 -6.99 -39.87 21.13
N THR A 582 -8.02 -40.70 20.98
CA THR A 582 -7.93 -42.14 20.77
C THR A 582 -7.44 -42.46 19.35
N ASN A 583 -6.54 -43.43 19.22
CA ASN A 583 -6.11 -43.94 17.92
C ASN A 583 -7.28 -44.63 17.21
N LEU A 584 -7.51 -44.26 15.95
CA LEU A 584 -8.56 -44.83 15.11
C LEU A 584 -8.05 -46.09 14.40
N THR A 585 -8.94 -47.05 14.16
CA THR A 585 -8.68 -48.29 13.43
C THR A 585 -9.72 -48.47 12.34
N ASN A 586 -9.35 -49.11 11.22
CA ASN A 586 -10.24 -49.33 10.09
C ASN A 586 -11.41 -50.25 10.51
N ASN A 587 -12.64 -49.77 10.41
CA ASN A 587 -13.86 -50.47 10.82
C ASN A 587 -15.06 -50.05 9.92
N GLY A 588 -16.29 -50.41 10.30
CA GLY A 588 -17.48 -50.07 9.51
C GLY A 588 -17.81 -48.57 9.41
N HIS A 589 -17.27 -47.75 10.33
CA HIS A 589 -17.52 -46.32 10.45
C HIS A 589 -16.32 -45.49 9.94
N PHE A 590 -15.10 -45.89 10.27
CA PHE A 590 -13.84 -45.27 9.87
C PHE A 590 -13.10 -46.12 8.84
N SER A 591 -12.93 -45.60 7.62
CA SER A 591 -12.16 -46.24 6.56
C SER A 591 -10.89 -45.44 6.27
N MET A 592 -9.71 -46.05 6.47
CA MET A 592 -8.41 -45.41 6.27
C MET A 592 -7.62 -46.04 5.13
N ALA A 593 -6.92 -45.21 4.37
CA ALA A 593 -6.00 -45.65 3.33
C ALA A 593 -4.74 -44.77 3.31
N TYR A 594 -3.60 -45.36 2.94
CA TYR A 594 -2.34 -44.67 2.73
C TYR A 594 -1.64 -45.24 1.48
N SER A 595 -1.48 -44.41 0.44
CA SER A 595 -0.93 -44.83 -0.85
C SER A 595 0.60 -44.75 -0.89
N ASP A 596 1.21 -45.46 -1.84
CA ASP A 596 2.66 -45.42 -2.06
C ASP A 596 3.14 -44.06 -2.61
N ALA A 597 2.22 -43.24 -3.13
CA ALA A 597 2.46 -41.84 -3.51
C ALA A 597 2.39 -40.86 -2.33
N GLY A 598 2.24 -41.36 -1.09
CA GLY A 598 2.21 -40.58 0.13
C GLY A 598 0.85 -39.95 0.47
N GLU A 599 -0.22 -40.30 -0.22
CA GLU A 599 -1.56 -39.75 0.06
C GLU A 599 -2.26 -40.56 1.15
N ALA A 600 -2.64 -39.90 2.26
CA ALA A 600 -3.33 -40.50 3.39
C ALA A 600 -4.75 -39.95 3.50
N THR A 601 -5.74 -40.83 3.67
CA THR A 601 -7.15 -40.48 3.80
C THR A 601 -7.82 -41.19 4.96
N LEU A 602 -8.68 -40.48 5.68
CA LEU A 602 -9.64 -41.00 6.65
C LEU A 602 -11.05 -40.64 6.17
N ARG A 603 -11.85 -41.65 5.82
CA ARG A 603 -13.25 -41.53 5.43
C ARG A 603 -14.13 -41.98 6.59
N ILE A 604 -15.05 -41.12 7.01
CA ILE A 604 -16.01 -41.36 8.10
C ILE A 604 -17.37 -41.61 7.42
N ILE A 605 -18.08 -42.67 7.78
CA ILE A 605 -19.22 -43.21 7.03
C ILE A 605 -20.48 -43.07 7.88
N GLY A 606 -21.28 -42.04 7.62
CA GLY A 606 -22.49 -41.78 8.40
C GLY A 606 -22.18 -40.93 9.64
N ALA A 607 -21.42 -39.84 9.44
CA ALA A 607 -20.91 -38.99 10.51
C ALA A 607 -22.04 -38.48 11.43
N ALA A 608 -21.88 -38.72 12.73
CA ALA A 608 -22.84 -38.37 13.78
C ALA A 608 -22.31 -37.25 14.67
N SER A 609 -23.14 -36.71 15.57
CA SER A 609 -22.70 -35.65 16.50
C SER A 609 -21.57 -36.07 17.45
N GLU A 610 -21.35 -37.38 17.61
CA GLU A 610 -20.21 -37.97 18.35
C GLU A 610 -18.89 -37.96 17.56
N ASP A 611 -18.93 -37.72 16.25
CA ASP A 611 -17.74 -37.52 15.39
C ASP A 611 -17.29 -36.06 15.34
N ASP A 612 -18.02 -35.09 15.90
CA ASP A 612 -17.62 -33.68 15.92
C ASP A 612 -16.33 -33.49 16.75
N GLY A 613 -15.36 -32.77 16.20
CA GLY A 613 -14.13 -32.41 16.89
C GLY A 613 -12.87 -32.53 16.04
N VAL A 614 -11.71 -32.59 16.71
CA VAL A 614 -10.40 -32.50 16.05
C VAL A 614 -9.85 -33.89 15.72
N TYR A 615 -9.58 -34.11 14.44
CA TYR A 615 -8.88 -35.29 13.95
C TYR A 615 -7.42 -34.96 13.67
N THR A 616 -6.51 -35.81 14.13
CA THR A 616 -5.05 -35.63 13.99
C THR A 616 -4.44 -36.79 13.23
N CYS A 617 -3.89 -36.52 12.05
CA CYS A 617 -3.02 -37.45 11.33
C CYS A 617 -1.59 -37.30 11.88
N THR A 618 -0.96 -38.39 12.29
CA THR A 618 0.43 -38.43 12.80
C THR A 618 1.25 -39.37 11.91
N ALA A 619 2.31 -38.83 11.32
CA ALA A 619 3.28 -39.57 10.52
C ALA A 619 4.57 -39.79 11.34
N ALA A 620 5.14 -40.98 11.31
CA ALA A 620 6.36 -41.32 12.05
C ALA A 620 7.28 -42.26 11.24
N ASN A 621 8.58 -42.03 11.32
CA ASN A 621 9.62 -42.99 10.92
C ASN A 621 10.76 -42.98 11.95
N ASP A 622 11.81 -43.76 11.69
CA ASP A 622 12.94 -43.95 12.62
C ASP A 622 13.73 -42.65 12.94
N LEU A 623 13.51 -41.56 12.20
CA LEU A 623 14.16 -40.26 12.42
C LEU A 623 13.26 -39.20 13.06
N GLY A 624 11.95 -39.42 13.19
CA GLY A 624 11.06 -38.45 13.81
C GLY A 624 9.58 -38.66 13.55
N SER A 625 8.77 -37.79 14.15
CA SER A 625 7.33 -37.78 13.97
C SER A 625 6.79 -36.35 13.83
N VAL A 626 5.79 -36.20 12.96
CA VAL A 626 5.07 -34.95 12.70
C VAL A 626 3.57 -35.21 12.74
N ALA A 627 2.78 -34.21 13.15
CA ALA A 627 1.32 -34.29 13.18
C ALA A 627 0.68 -33.11 12.43
N SER A 628 -0.47 -33.38 11.82
CA SER A 628 -1.36 -32.39 11.21
C SER A 628 -2.78 -32.63 11.72
N SER A 629 -3.53 -31.58 11.99
CA SER A 629 -4.87 -31.65 12.60
C SER A 629 -5.89 -30.83 11.81
N ALA A 630 -7.15 -31.28 11.80
CA ALA A 630 -8.28 -30.55 11.25
C ALA A 630 -9.54 -30.78 12.09
N SER A 631 -10.44 -29.80 12.10
CA SER A 631 -11.74 -29.92 12.76
C SER A 631 -12.76 -30.52 11.79
N LEU A 632 -13.43 -31.59 12.20
CA LEU A 632 -14.71 -31.98 11.62
C LEU A 632 -15.81 -31.29 12.42
N ARG A 633 -16.74 -30.62 11.75
CA ARG A 633 -18.04 -30.29 12.34
C ARG A 633 -19.14 -31.17 11.74
N VAL A 634 -20.06 -31.61 12.58
CA VAL A 634 -21.27 -32.33 12.14
C VAL A 634 -22.47 -31.47 12.46
N LEU A 635 -23.10 -30.92 11.42
CA LEU A 635 -24.26 -30.05 11.59
C LEU A 635 -25.44 -30.87 12.11
N ALA A 636 -25.92 -30.47 13.29
CA ALA A 636 -27.11 -31.07 13.88
C ALA A 636 -28.31 -30.91 12.94
N VAL A 637 -29.10 -31.98 12.79
CA VAL A 637 -30.39 -31.89 12.12
C VAL A 637 -31.23 -30.86 12.88
N SER A 638 -31.74 -29.84 12.18
CA SER A 638 -32.67 -28.87 12.77
C SER A 638 -33.77 -29.62 13.53
N THR A 639 -34.13 -29.14 14.72
CA THR A 639 -35.15 -29.70 15.62
C THR A 639 -36.49 -29.98 14.95
N ASP A 640 -36.71 -29.37 13.80
CA ASP A 640 -37.95 -29.37 13.03
C ASP A 640 -37.97 -30.50 11.97
N GLY A 641 -36.92 -31.33 11.89
CA GLY A 641 -36.77 -32.43 10.93
C GLY A 641 -36.55 -32.00 9.46
N ARG A 642 -36.59 -30.69 9.19
CA ARG A 642 -36.39 -30.12 7.85
C ARG A 642 -34.90 -30.08 7.54
N ARG A 643 -34.43 -31.05 6.74
CA ARG A 643 -33.10 -30.99 6.09
C ARG A 643 -33.02 -29.71 5.26
N VAL A 644 -31.88 -29.02 5.33
CA VAL A 644 -31.56 -27.91 4.43
C VAL A 644 -31.35 -28.49 3.02
N SER A 645 -32.39 -28.42 2.19
CA SER A 645 -32.37 -28.97 0.83
C SER A 645 -31.81 -27.96 -0.17
N TRP A 646 -30.49 -27.97 -0.35
CA TRP A 646 -29.86 -27.32 -1.48
C TRP A 646 -30.30 -28.00 -2.79
N LYS A 647 -30.84 -27.22 -3.73
CA LYS A 647 -31.26 -27.71 -5.05
C LYS A 647 -30.15 -27.54 -6.08
N ASP A 648 -29.97 -28.52 -6.96
CA ASP A 648 -29.09 -28.40 -8.12
C ASP A 648 -29.77 -27.66 -9.29
N ASN A 649 -29.01 -27.41 -10.36
CA ASN A 649 -29.51 -26.88 -11.64
C ASN A 649 -30.26 -25.53 -11.49
N PHE A 650 -29.61 -24.54 -10.86
CA PHE A 650 -30.13 -23.18 -10.75
C PHE A 650 -30.50 -22.59 -12.13
N GLU A 651 -29.64 -22.83 -13.12
CA GLU A 651 -29.73 -22.29 -14.47
C GLU A 651 -30.93 -22.83 -15.26
N SER A 652 -31.54 -23.96 -14.85
CA SER A 652 -32.75 -24.50 -15.48
C SER A 652 -34.04 -23.86 -14.95
N HIS A 653 -33.99 -23.22 -13.78
CA HIS A 653 -35.13 -22.57 -13.12
C HIS A 653 -35.11 -21.05 -13.29
N TYR A 654 -33.92 -20.44 -13.26
CA TYR A 654 -33.75 -19.00 -13.31
C TYR A 654 -32.89 -18.56 -14.50
N THR A 655 -33.11 -17.32 -14.94
CA THR A 655 -32.24 -16.60 -15.87
C THR A 655 -31.69 -15.38 -15.15
N GLU A 656 -30.38 -15.23 -15.08
CA GLU A 656 -29.73 -14.02 -14.57
C GLU A 656 -29.93 -12.86 -15.56
N VAL A 657 -30.18 -11.65 -15.05
CA VAL A 657 -30.48 -10.47 -15.89
C VAL A 657 -29.55 -9.28 -15.63
N ALA A 658 -29.26 -8.97 -14.37
CA ALA A 658 -28.36 -7.87 -14.01
C ALA A 658 -27.74 -8.09 -12.63
N GLU A 659 -26.57 -7.49 -12.37
CA GLU A 659 -26.01 -7.38 -11.02
C GLU A 659 -26.70 -6.23 -10.26
N LEU A 660 -27.22 -6.51 -9.06
CA LEU A 660 -27.87 -5.52 -8.18
C LEU A 660 -26.90 -4.96 -7.12
N GLY A 661 -25.87 -5.74 -6.76
CA GLY A 661 -24.87 -5.33 -5.79
C GLY A 661 -23.84 -6.41 -5.52
N ARG A 662 -22.72 -6.02 -4.92
CA ARG A 662 -21.59 -6.89 -4.62
C ARG A 662 -21.07 -6.63 -3.21
N GLY A 663 -21.18 -7.65 -2.36
CA GLY A 663 -20.67 -7.64 -0.99
C GLY A 663 -19.28 -8.29 -0.89
N ARG A 664 -18.80 -8.47 0.35
CA ARG A 664 -17.46 -9.02 0.66
C ARG A 664 -17.24 -10.44 0.11
N TYR A 665 -18.28 -11.28 0.14
CA TYR A 665 -18.20 -12.70 -0.22
C TYR A 665 -19.25 -13.15 -1.26
N SER A 666 -20.14 -12.24 -1.67
CA SER A 666 -21.31 -12.56 -2.47
C SER A 666 -21.65 -11.51 -3.50
N VAL A 667 -22.32 -11.95 -4.57
CA VAL A 667 -22.89 -11.08 -5.61
C VAL A 667 -24.41 -11.26 -5.59
N VAL A 668 -25.16 -10.17 -5.50
CA VAL A 668 -26.62 -10.17 -5.60
C VAL A 668 -27.00 -9.82 -7.04
N LYS A 669 -27.80 -10.68 -7.68
CA LYS A 669 -28.26 -10.50 -9.06
C LYS A 669 -29.79 -10.44 -9.13
N ARG A 670 -30.31 -9.67 -10.08
CA ARG A 670 -31.71 -9.76 -10.52
C ARG A 670 -31.84 -10.98 -11.42
N CYS A 671 -32.71 -11.90 -11.07
CA CYS A 671 -33.00 -13.08 -11.88
C CYS A 671 -34.50 -13.19 -12.12
N ASP A 672 -34.89 -13.68 -13.29
CA ASP A 672 -36.30 -13.94 -13.62
C ASP A 672 -36.53 -15.45 -13.66
N HIS A 673 -37.54 -15.94 -12.93
CA HIS A 673 -37.91 -17.35 -12.92
C HIS A 673 -38.46 -17.75 -14.30
N ARG A 674 -37.87 -18.77 -14.94
CA ARG A 674 -38.08 -19.07 -16.37
C ARG A 674 -39.54 -19.36 -16.72
N CYS A 675 -40.25 -20.09 -15.86
CA CYS A 675 -41.64 -20.50 -16.08
C CYS A 675 -42.65 -19.41 -15.70
N THR A 676 -42.51 -18.78 -14.52
CA THR A 676 -43.52 -17.85 -14.00
C THR A 676 -43.24 -16.38 -14.32
N LYS A 677 -42.06 -16.07 -14.87
CA LYS A 677 -41.53 -14.71 -15.09
C LYS A 677 -41.47 -13.83 -13.83
N ARG A 678 -41.57 -14.44 -12.64
CA ARG A 678 -41.40 -13.74 -11.37
C ARG A 678 -39.94 -13.30 -11.21
N THR A 679 -39.72 -11.99 -11.11
CA THR A 679 -38.42 -11.41 -10.75
C THR A 679 -38.11 -11.65 -9.29
N VAL A 680 -36.86 -12.02 -9.02
CA VAL A 680 -36.28 -12.31 -7.69
C VAL A 680 -34.89 -11.69 -7.59
N ALA A 681 -34.41 -11.50 -6.35
CA ALA A 681 -33.01 -11.19 -6.08
C ALA A 681 -32.29 -12.48 -5.65
N VAL A 682 -31.14 -12.81 -6.24
CA VAL A 682 -30.38 -14.03 -5.90
C VAL A 682 -29.01 -13.64 -5.37
N LYS A 683 -28.74 -13.98 -4.10
CA LYS A 683 -27.44 -13.77 -3.44
C LYS A 683 -26.57 -15.01 -3.66
N HIS A 684 -25.60 -14.90 -4.55
CA HIS A 684 -24.60 -15.94 -4.83
C HIS A 684 -23.40 -15.76 -3.90
N VAL A 685 -23.26 -16.61 -2.88
CA VAL A 685 -22.14 -16.63 -1.92
C VAL A 685 -21.04 -17.56 -2.44
N ASN A 686 -19.81 -17.06 -2.56
CA ASN A 686 -18.71 -17.78 -3.20
C ASN A 686 -18.12 -18.87 -2.29
N LYS A 687 -18.16 -20.14 -2.73
CA LYS A 687 -17.65 -21.32 -2.00
C LYS A 687 -16.16 -21.27 -1.66
N LYS A 688 -15.36 -20.50 -2.41
CA LYS A 688 -13.92 -20.32 -2.14
C LYS A 688 -13.63 -19.28 -1.06
N LEU A 689 -14.60 -18.42 -0.74
CA LEU A 689 -14.44 -17.29 0.18
C LEU A 689 -15.22 -17.46 1.48
N MET A 690 -16.22 -18.35 1.50
CA MET A 690 -17.08 -18.61 2.66
C MET A 690 -17.31 -20.10 2.90
N LYS A 691 -17.18 -20.53 4.16
CA LYS A 691 -17.49 -21.90 4.61
C LYS A 691 -19.01 -22.14 4.59
N ARG A 692 -19.44 -23.37 4.25
CA ARG A 692 -20.86 -23.80 4.18
C ARG A 692 -21.63 -23.38 5.43
N ASP A 693 -21.05 -23.58 6.60
CA ASP A 693 -21.64 -23.37 7.93
C ASP A 693 -22.18 -21.95 8.13
N ARG A 694 -21.43 -20.92 7.68
CA ARG A 694 -21.85 -19.52 7.78
C ARG A 694 -23.03 -19.21 6.86
N VAL A 695 -23.06 -19.83 5.67
CA VAL A 695 -24.19 -19.68 4.74
C VAL A 695 -25.41 -20.44 5.24
N THR A 696 -25.22 -21.63 5.82
CA THR A 696 -26.28 -22.40 6.49
C THR A 696 -26.82 -21.67 7.73
N GLN A 697 -25.99 -20.93 8.46
CA GLN A 697 -26.39 -20.07 9.58
C GLN A 697 -27.32 -18.93 9.10
N GLU A 698 -26.90 -18.14 8.10
CA GLU A 698 -27.75 -17.11 7.48
C GLU A 698 -29.08 -17.70 6.97
N LEU A 699 -29.02 -18.85 6.32
CA LEU A 699 -30.18 -19.57 5.79
C LEU A 699 -31.14 -20.03 6.89
N ASN A 700 -30.64 -20.59 7.99
CA ASN A 700 -31.46 -21.04 9.12
C ASN A 700 -32.20 -19.87 9.81
N LEU A 701 -31.58 -18.68 9.86
CA LEU A 701 -32.27 -17.47 10.30
C LEU A 701 -33.38 -17.10 9.30
N LEU A 702 -33.02 -16.91 8.02
CA LEU A 702 -33.95 -16.49 6.97
C LEU A 702 -35.16 -17.44 6.78
N GLN A 703 -35.02 -18.74 7.02
CA GLN A 703 -36.13 -19.71 6.96
C GLN A 703 -37.18 -19.50 8.07
N ARG A 704 -36.77 -18.94 9.21
CA ARG A 704 -37.62 -18.73 10.41
C ARG A 704 -38.22 -17.33 10.47
N LEU A 705 -37.63 -16.36 9.78
CA LEU A 705 -38.05 -14.97 9.77
C LEU A 705 -39.21 -14.72 8.79
N GLN A 706 -40.36 -14.28 9.32
CA GLN A 706 -41.52 -13.88 8.54
C GLN A 706 -42.05 -12.54 9.07
N HIS A 707 -41.70 -11.46 8.40
CA HIS A 707 -42.10 -10.10 8.78
C HIS A 707 -42.24 -9.21 7.53
N PRO A 708 -43.26 -8.32 7.43
CA PRO A 708 -43.44 -7.45 6.26
C PRO A 708 -42.20 -6.59 5.95
N HIS A 709 -41.49 -6.13 6.97
CA HIS A 709 -40.30 -5.28 6.86
C HIS A 709 -38.97 -6.05 6.80
N ILE A 710 -39.01 -7.35 6.49
CA ILE A 710 -37.83 -8.18 6.22
C ILE A 710 -37.94 -8.78 4.81
N VAL A 711 -36.81 -8.94 4.11
CA VAL A 711 -36.75 -9.67 2.84
C VAL A 711 -36.93 -11.17 3.08
N SER A 712 -37.97 -11.76 2.49
CA SER A 712 -38.25 -13.19 2.64
C SER A 712 -37.36 -14.05 1.73
N LEU A 713 -36.87 -15.18 2.26
CA LEU A 713 -36.32 -16.27 1.46
C LEU A 713 -37.43 -16.98 0.68
N LEU A 714 -37.17 -17.27 -0.59
CA LEU A 714 -38.09 -17.97 -1.50
C LEU A 714 -37.59 -19.36 -1.88
N ASP A 715 -36.28 -19.53 -2.10
CA ASP A 715 -35.69 -20.80 -2.50
C ASP A 715 -34.16 -20.85 -2.26
N THR A 716 -33.55 -22.03 -2.40
CA THR A 716 -32.10 -22.24 -2.21
C THR A 716 -31.51 -23.22 -3.21
N TYR A 717 -30.41 -22.83 -3.85
CA TYR A 717 -29.69 -23.64 -4.82
C TYR A 717 -28.20 -23.74 -4.50
N GLU A 718 -27.58 -24.86 -4.84
CA GLU A 718 -26.13 -25.05 -4.80
C GLU A 718 -25.60 -25.19 -6.23
N THR A 719 -24.59 -24.39 -6.58
CA THR A 719 -23.92 -24.45 -7.88
C THR A 719 -22.49 -24.94 -7.71
N SER A 720 -21.77 -25.19 -8.81
CA SER A 720 -20.36 -25.64 -8.76
C SER A 720 -19.42 -24.66 -8.04
N SER A 721 -19.77 -23.37 -7.96
CA SER A 721 -18.91 -22.31 -7.40
C SER A 721 -19.55 -21.43 -6.33
N SER A 722 -20.87 -21.51 -6.12
CA SER A 722 -21.59 -20.67 -5.16
C SER A 722 -22.75 -21.39 -4.46
N TYR A 723 -23.11 -20.91 -3.28
CA TYR A 723 -24.42 -21.12 -2.68
C TYR A 723 -25.34 -19.97 -3.11
N ALA A 724 -26.53 -20.24 -3.63
CA ALA A 724 -27.45 -19.25 -4.15
C ALA A 724 -28.72 -19.19 -3.29
N LEU A 725 -28.89 -18.08 -2.56
CA LEU A 725 -30.09 -17.77 -1.79
C LEU A 725 -31.05 -16.96 -2.67
N VAL A 726 -32.23 -17.49 -2.97
CA VAL A 726 -33.25 -16.80 -3.77
C VAL A 726 -34.17 -16.03 -2.82
N LEU A 727 -34.18 -14.72 -2.96
CA LEU A 727 -34.81 -13.75 -2.06
C LEU A 727 -35.94 -12.99 -2.76
N GLN A 728 -36.88 -12.46 -1.97
CA GLN A 728 -37.90 -11.52 -2.44
C GLN A 728 -37.23 -10.30 -3.09
N MET A 729 -37.63 -9.97 -4.33
CA MET A 729 -37.23 -8.73 -4.97
C MET A 729 -37.87 -7.53 -4.25
N ALA A 730 -37.06 -6.54 -3.88
CA ALA A 730 -37.52 -5.20 -3.52
C ALA A 730 -37.40 -4.33 -4.78
N ASP A 731 -38.54 -3.98 -5.37
CA ASP A 731 -38.66 -3.46 -6.73
C ASP A 731 -38.22 -1.99 -6.89
N GLN A 732 -38.13 -1.25 -5.78
CA GLN A 732 -37.79 0.18 -5.77
C GLN A 732 -36.33 0.47 -5.39
N GLY A 733 -35.49 -0.56 -5.28
CA GLY A 733 -34.06 -0.41 -4.99
C GLY A 733 -33.76 -0.05 -3.52
N ARG A 734 -32.69 0.73 -3.29
CA ARG A 734 -32.23 1.11 -1.95
C ARG A 734 -32.96 2.37 -1.47
N LEU A 735 -33.10 2.51 -0.15
CA LEU A 735 -33.83 3.61 0.49
C LEU A 735 -33.29 5.00 0.11
N LEU A 736 -31.97 5.20 0.08
CA LEU A 736 -31.41 6.51 -0.25
C LEU A 736 -31.58 6.87 -1.73
N ASP A 737 -31.39 5.91 -2.64
CA ASP A 737 -31.63 6.10 -4.08
C ASP A 737 -33.11 6.45 -4.34
N TYR A 738 -34.03 5.74 -3.68
CA TYR A 738 -35.47 6.04 -3.71
C TYR A 738 -35.73 7.47 -3.21
N ILE A 739 -35.27 7.83 -2.01
CA ILE A 739 -35.47 9.17 -1.43
C ILE A 739 -34.99 10.30 -2.36
N VAL A 740 -33.80 10.16 -2.94
CA VAL A 740 -33.23 11.14 -3.88
C VAL A 740 -34.07 11.26 -5.14
N SER A 741 -34.57 10.13 -5.69
CA SER A 741 -35.36 10.14 -6.93
C SER A 741 -36.71 10.85 -6.82
N TRP A 742 -37.30 10.95 -5.62
CA TRP A 742 -38.57 11.64 -5.38
C TRP A 742 -38.41 13.12 -4.95
N GLY A 743 -37.22 13.52 -4.48
CA GLY A 743 -36.84 14.91 -4.24
C GLY A 743 -37.57 15.67 -3.11
N ASN A 744 -38.59 15.08 -2.47
CA ASN A 744 -39.44 15.75 -1.47
C ASN A 744 -39.40 15.08 -0.08
N LEU A 745 -38.20 14.93 0.48
CA LEU A 745 -38.00 14.33 1.80
C LEU A 745 -38.46 15.29 2.91
N THR A 746 -39.22 14.78 3.87
CA THR A 746 -39.63 15.49 5.08
C THR A 746 -39.30 14.66 6.31
N GLU A 747 -39.18 15.29 7.48
CA GLU A 747 -39.04 14.56 8.76
C GLU A 747 -40.15 13.52 8.97
N GLU A 748 -41.38 13.82 8.54
CA GLU A 748 -42.49 12.88 8.62
C GLU A 748 -42.20 11.61 7.81
N LYS A 749 -41.73 11.75 6.56
CA LYS A 749 -41.31 10.59 5.74
C LYS A 749 -40.13 9.84 6.36
N VAL A 750 -39.14 10.55 6.89
CA VAL A 750 -38.03 9.92 7.63
C VAL A 750 -38.57 9.11 8.82
N SER A 751 -39.52 9.66 9.59
CA SER A 751 -40.17 8.95 10.69
C SER A 751 -40.90 7.69 10.23
N CYS A 752 -41.61 7.75 9.09
CA CYS A 752 -42.30 6.59 8.50
C CYS A 752 -41.33 5.48 8.12
N TYR A 753 -40.22 5.83 7.45
CA TYR A 753 -39.19 4.87 7.06
C TYR A 753 -38.50 4.25 8.28
N LEU A 754 -38.21 5.05 9.33
CA LEU A 754 -37.60 4.56 10.56
C LEU A 754 -38.52 3.66 11.38
N ARG A 755 -39.84 3.90 11.40
CA ARG A 755 -40.81 2.98 12.03
C ARG A 755 -40.75 1.59 11.40
N ASN A 756 -40.72 1.48 10.07
CA ASN A 756 -40.59 0.21 9.38
C ASN A 756 -39.31 -0.57 9.77
N VAL A 757 -38.17 0.13 9.88
CA VAL A 757 -36.91 -0.49 10.32
C VAL A 757 -36.98 -0.89 11.79
N LEU A 758 -37.57 -0.07 12.66
CA LEU A 758 -37.77 -0.40 14.08
C LEU A 758 -38.73 -1.57 14.31
N GLU A 759 -39.79 -1.70 13.50
CA GLU A 759 -40.70 -2.84 13.53
C GLU A 759 -39.96 -4.14 13.14
N ALA A 760 -39.10 -4.09 12.11
CA ALA A 760 -38.22 -5.21 11.75
C ALA A 760 -37.22 -5.56 12.87
N LEU A 761 -36.56 -4.55 13.45
CA LEU A 761 -35.62 -4.76 14.56
C LEU A 761 -36.32 -5.27 15.82
N GLN A 762 -37.50 -4.75 16.17
CA GLN A 762 -38.29 -5.26 17.31
C GLN A 762 -38.65 -6.73 17.12
N TYR A 763 -39.05 -7.14 15.92
CA TYR A 763 -39.32 -8.54 15.59
C TYR A 763 -38.07 -9.42 15.76
N LEU A 764 -36.91 -8.99 15.24
CA LEU A 764 -35.64 -9.69 15.40
C LEU A 764 -35.23 -9.79 16.87
N HIS A 765 -35.31 -8.69 17.62
CA HIS A 765 -34.90 -8.59 19.02
C HIS A 765 -35.78 -9.46 19.94
N ASN A 766 -37.08 -9.56 19.65
CA ASN A 766 -37.99 -10.50 20.33
C ASN A 766 -37.58 -11.97 20.07
N CYS A 767 -37.06 -12.28 18.89
CA CYS A 767 -36.48 -13.59 18.54
C CYS A 767 -35.04 -13.79 19.05
N ARG A 768 -34.50 -12.85 19.83
CA ARG A 768 -33.10 -12.77 20.29
C ARG A 768 -32.06 -12.70 19.15
N ILE A 769 -32.45 -12.27 17.96
CA ILE A 769 -31.55 -12.08 16.82
C ILE A 769 -31.08 -10.63 16.79
N VAL A 770 -29.79 -10.43 16.59
CA VAL A 770 -29.16 -9.12 16.33
C VAL A 770 -28.66 -9.09 14.88
N HIS A 771 -28.84 -7.96 14.17
CA HIS A 771 -28.53 -7.86 12.74
C HIS A 771 -27.05 -7.53 12.47
N LEU A 772 -26.44 -6.68 13.30
CA LEU A 772 -25.04 -6.25 13.31
C LEU A 772 -24.53 -5.47 12.08
N ASP A 773 -25.18 -5.57 10.92
CA ASP A 773 -24.87 -4.80 9.70
C ASP A 773 -26.04 -3.86 9.27
N VAL A 774 -26.60 -3.08 10.19
CA VAL A 774 -27.68 -2.12 9.87
C VAL A 774 -27.09 -0.85 9.26
N LYS A 775 -27.18 -0.72 7.93
CA LYS A 775 -26.63 0.40 7.15
C LYS A 775 -27.49 0.71 5.92
N PRO A 776 -27.33 1.87 5.26
CA PRO A 776 -28.19 2.30 4.15
C PRO A 776 -28.25 1.34 2.95
N GLU A 777 -27.18 0.57 2.70
CA GLU A 777 -27.13 -0.46 1.65
C GLU A 777 -28.09 -1.62 1.89
N ASN A 778 -28.37 -1.91 3.16
CA ASN A 778 -29.18 -3.03 3.62
C ASN A 778 -30.65 -2.63 3.88
N LEU A 779 -31.02 -1.39 3.50
CA LEU A 779 -32.40 -0.87 3.56
C LEU A 779 -32.95 -0.74 2.14
N LEU A 780 -33.85 -1.64 1.77
CA LEU A 780 -34.49 -1.66 0.45
C LEU A 780 -35.93 -1.14 0.53
N VAL A 781 -36.47 -0.68 -0.60
CA VAL A 781 -37.86 -0.21 -0.71
C VAL A 781 -38.66 -1.14 -1.62
N SER A 782 -39.90 -1.42 -1.20
CA SER A 782 -40.90 -2.13 -1.99
C SER A 782 -42.25 -1.43 -1.84
N HIS A 783 -43.12 -1.53 -2.84
CA HIS A 783 -44.50 -1.06 -2.68
C HIS A 783 -45.40 -2.10 -2.00
N ASN A 784 -46.30 -1.62 -1.15
CA ASN A 784 -47.36 -2.43 -0.55
C ASN A 784 -48.56 -2.59 -1.51
N ALA A 785 -49.57 -3.36 -1.11
CA ALA A 785 -50.77 -3.59 -1.92
C ALA A 785 -51.58 -2.31 -2.25
N SER A 786 -51.40 -1.23 -1.48
CA SER A 786 -51.99 0.10 -1.73
C SER A 786 -51.03 1.08 -2.42
N GLY A 787 -49.87 0.62 -2.91
CA GLY A 787 -48.90 1.44 -3.64
C GLY A 787 -48.05 2.37 -2.76
N GLN A 788 -48.08 2.24 -1.43
CA GLN A 788 -47.24 3.01 -0.52
C GLN A 788 -45.86 2.35 -0.34
N PRO A 789 -44.76 3.12 -0.23
CA PRO A 789 -43.44 2.57 0.02
C PRO A 789 -43.32 1.98 1.43
N MET A 790 -42.80 0.76 1.51
CA MET A 790 -42.40 0.08 2.74
C MET A 790 -40.90 -0.21 2.68
N VAL A 791 -40.19 0.11 3.77
CA VAL A 791 -38.78 -0.25 3.92
C VAL A 791 -38.67 -1.72 4.34
N LYS A 792 -37.69 -2.44 3.78
CA LYS A 792 -37.34 -3.82 4.12
C LYS A 792 -35.86 -3.93 4.47
N LEU A 793 -35.56 -4.61 5.57
CA LEU A 793 -34.21 -4.98 5.97
C LEU A 793 -33.75 -6.25 5.22
N THR A 794 -32.49 -6.27 4.78
CA THR A 794 -31.87 -7.35 4.02
C THR A 794 -30.42 -7.61 4.47
N ASP A 795 -29.83 -8.70 3.99
CA ASP A 795 -28.45 -9.15 4.21
C ASP A 795 -28.13 -9.57 5.65
N PHE A 796 -28.52 -10.80 5.97
CA PHE A 796 -28.38 -11.41 7.30
C PHE A 796 -27.04 -12.16 7.45
N GLY A 797 -26.03 -11.84 6.64
CA GLY A 797 -24.74 -12.56 6.61
C GLY A 797 -23.89 -12.41 7.88
N ASP A 798 -24.01 -11.28 8.58
CA ASP A 798 -23.34 -10.99 9.85
C ASP A 798 -24.31 -11.10 11.07
N ALA A 799 -25.57 -11.50 10.84
CA ALA A 799 -26.60 -11.61 11.89
C ALA A 799 -26.41 -12.84 12.79
N GLU A 800 -26.68 -12.70 14.09
CA GLU A 800 -26.43 -13.74 15.10
C GLU A 800 -27.62 -13.92 16.05
N GLN A 801 -27.89 -15.15 16.49
CA GLN A 801 -28.91 -15.41 17.52
C GLN A 801 -28.25 -15.45 18.90
N LEU A 802 -28.47 -14.40 19.69
CA LEU A 802 -27.89 -14.26 21.03
C LEU A 802 -28.50 -15.26 22.00
N ASN A 803 -27.63 -16.10 22.58
CA ASN A 803 -27.97 -17.05 23.63
C ASN A 803 -27.52 -16.52 25.00
N SER A 804 -27.36 -17.38 26.01
CA SER A 804 -26.94 -16.96 27.36
C SER A 804 -25.45 -16.61 27.49
N ALA A 805 -24.64 -16.89 26.46
CA ALA A 805 -23.22 -16.53 26.42
C ALA A 805 -23.00 -15.19 25.72
N HIS A 806 -21.95 -14.48 26.13
CA HIS A 806 -21.51 -13.25 25.49
C HIS A 806 -20.95 -13.55 24.09
N TYR A 807 -21.48 -12.88 23.07
CA TYR A 807 -20.98 -12.96 21.70
C TYR A 807 -20.18 -11.70 21.36
N ILE A 808 -18.95 -11.89 20.87
CA ILE A 808 -18.07 -10.80 20.41
C ILE A 808 -17.99 -10.91 18.89
N HIS A 809 -18.60 -9.94 18.20
CA HIS A 809 -18.54 -9.87 16.74
C HIS A 809 -17.27 -9.10 16.30
N PRO A 810 -16.53 -9.56 15.27
CA PRO A 810 -15.38 -8.83 14.75
C PRO A 810 -15.77 -7.50 14.07
N LEU A 811 -14.86 -6.52 14.03
CA LEU A 811 -15.08 -5.28 13.28
C LEU A 811 -14.93 -5.53 11.77
N LEU A 812 -16.06 -5.48 11.06
CA LEU A 812 -16.20 -5.80 9.64
C LEU A 812 -16.79 -4.62 8.86
N GLY A 813 -16.25 -4.31 7.68
CA GLY A 813 -16.84 -3.34 6.75
C GLY A 813 -16.55 -1.88 7.10
N SER A 814 -17.54 -1.01 6.88
CA SER A 814 -17.47 0.43 7.12
C SER A 814 -17.68 0.76 8.62
N PRO A 815 -16.66 1.23 9.36
CA PRO A 815 -16.75 1.36 10.81
C PRO A 815 -17.71 2.45 11.28
N GLU A 816 -18.05 3.43 10.44
CA GLU A 816 -18.90 4.58 10.80
C GLU A 816 -20.32 4.21 11.30
N PHE A 817 -20.82 3.02 10.94
CA PHE A 817 -22.09 2.47 11.42
C PHE A 817 -21.93 1.50 12.61
N ALA A 818 -20.70 1.09 12.91
CA ALA A 818 -20.42 0.13 13.98
C ALA A 818 -20.60 0.79 15.36
N PRO A 819 -21.17 0.06 16.33
CA PRO A 819 -21.33 0.59 17.68
C PRO A 819 -20.02 0.51 18.49
N PRO A 820 -19.84 1.36 19.52
CA PRO A 820 -18.61 1.43 20.31
C PRO A 820 -18.16 0.08 20.90
N GLU A 821 -19.10 -0.75 21.36
CA GLU A 821 -18.79 -2.09 21.87
C GLU A 821 -18.14 -3.00 20.81
N LEU A 822 -18.59 -2.92 19.55
CA LEU A 822 -18.06 -3.72 18.45
C LEU A 822 -16.70 -3.20 17.99
N VAL A 823 -16.51 -1.87 17.98
CA VAL A 823 -15.22 -1.21 17.73
C VAL A 823 -14.18 -1.56 18.82
N LEU A 824 -14.61 -1.62 20.07
CA LEU A 824 -13.75 -1.95 21.22
C LEU A 824 -13.48 -3.45 21.36
N GLY A 825 -14.19 -4.32 20.62
CA GLY A 825 -14.05 -5.78 20.72
C GLY A 825 -14.69 -6.38 21.98
N GLU A 826 -15.79 -5.78 22.42
CA GLU A 826 -16.60 -6.15 23.58
C GLU A 826 -17.88 -6.90 23.14
N PRO A 827 -18.63 -7.52 24.07
CA PRO A 827 -19.85 -8.25 23.74
C PRO A 827 -20.94 -7.36 23.12
N VAL A 828 -21.51 -7.81 22.01
CA VAL A 828 -22.64 -7.13 21.35
C VAL A 828 -23.96 -7.41 22.06
N SER A 829 -24.95 -6.59 21.78
CA SER A 829 -26.29 -6.63 22.39
C SER A 829 -27.38 -6.40 21.35
N LEU A 830 -28.64 -6.65 21.68
CA LEU A 830 -29.75 -6.29 20.77
C LEU A 830 -29.78 -4.76 20.50
N THR A 831 -29.38 -3.95 21.48
CA THR A 831 -29.28 -2.49 21.33
C THR A 831 -28.04 -2.03 20.53
N SER A 832 -27.20 -2.94 20.04
CA SER A 832 -26.14 -2.66 19.07
C SER A 832 -26.71 -2.20 17.72
N ASP A 833 -27.79 -2.85 17.23
CA ASP A 833 -28.48 -2.45 15.99
C ASP A 833 -29.08 -1.03 16.07
N LEU A 834 -29.44 -0.60 17.29
CA LEU A 834 -30.10 0.69 17.51
C LEU A 834 -29.12 1.86 17.47
N TRP A 835 -27.85 1.65 17.80
CA TRP A 835 -26.80 2.63 17.51
C TRP A 835 -26.68 2.86 16.01
N SER A 836 -26.58 1.78 15.24
CA SER A 836 -26.44 1.83 13.77
C SER A 836 -27.67 2.48 13.12
N LEU A 837 -28.88 2.24 13.64
CA LEU A 837 -30.08 2.98 13.27
C LEU A 837 -29.99 4.49 13.61
N GLY A 838 -29.36 4.86 14.72
CA GLY A 838 -29.06 6.25 15.08
C GLY A 838 -28.15 6.94 14.06
N VAL A 839 -27.11 6.25 13.60
CA VAL A 839 -26.23 6.71 12.51
C VAL A 839 -27.02 6.87 11.21
N VAL A 840 -27.83 5.87 10.82
CA VAL A 840 -28.72 5.96 9.64
C VAL A 840 -29.70 7.13 9.75
N THR A 841 -30.26 7.39 10.94
CA THR A 841 -31.17 8.51 11.18
C THR A 841 -30.46 9.86 10.99
N TYR A 842 -29.24 10.01 11.51
CA TYR A 842 -28.42 11.21 11.31
C TYR A 842 -28.13 11.44 9.83
N VAL A 843 -27.79 10.38 9.07
CA VAL A 843 -27.57 10.45 7.61
C VAL A 843 -28.84 10.89 6.88
N LEU A 844 -30.00 10.28 7.17
CA LEU A 844 -31.28 10.62 6.54
C LEU A 844 -31.70 12.08 6.78
N LEU A 845 -31.32 12.68 7.91
CA LEU A 845 -31.67 14.05 8.27
C LEU A 845 -30.71 15.13 7.74
N SER A 846 -29.50 14.76 7.31
CA SER A 846 -28.42 15.73 7.03
C SER A 846 -27.59 15.48 5.75
N GLY A 847 -27.66 14.28 5.19
CA GLY A 847 -26.76 13.84 4.12
C GLY A 847 -25.30 13.63 4.53
N ALA A 848 -24.99 13.63 5.83
CA ALA A 848 -23.65 13.47 6.37
C ALA A 848 -23.56 12.27 7.32
N SER A 849 -22.37 11.71 7.49
CA SER A 849 -22.09 10.71 8.53
C SER A 849 -21.67 11.43 9.82
N PRO A 850 -22.12 10.99 11.01
CA PRO A 850 -21.81 11.67 12.28
C PRO A 850 -20.36 11.48 12.76
N PHE A 851 -19.69 10.38 12.38
CA PHE A 851 -18.38 10.00 12.92
C PHE A 851 -17.27 9.80 11.87
N LEU A 852 -17.62 9.79 10.57
CA LEU A 852 -16.68 9.50 9.48
C LEU A 852 -15.56 10.54 9.39
N ASP A 853 -14.32 10.06 9.36
CA ASP A 853 -13.09 10.85 9.29
C ASP A 853 -12.18 10.37 8.12
N GLU A 854 -10.99 10.96 7.96
CA GLU A 854 -10.03 10.59 6.90
C GLU A 854 -9.51 9.15 7.00
N SER A 855 -9.54 8.55 8.21
CA SER A 855 -9.08 7.19 8.47
C SER A 855 -10.13 6.35 9.20
N ALA A 856 -10.03 5.03 9.08
CA ALA A 856 -10.87 4.10 9.82
C ALA A 856 -10.58 4.18 11.33
N GLU A 857 -9.32 4.42 11.69
CA GLU A 857 -8.82 4.56 13.05
C GLU A 857 -9.41 5.79 13.76
N GLU A 858 -9.41 6.96 13.10
CA GLU A 858 -9.97 8.19 13.69
C GLU A 858 -11.50 8.14 13.68
N THR A 859 -12.13 7.58 12.64
CA THR A 859 -13.57 7.27 12.63
C THR A 859 -13.97 6.43 13.86
N CYS A 860 -13.20 5.37 14.15
CA CYS A 860 -13.42 4.54 15.33
C CYS A 860 -13.16 5.29 16.65
N LEU A 861 -12.21 6.22 16.66
CA LEU A 861 -11.91 7.04 17.84
C LEU A 861 -13.04 8.06 18.13
N ASN A 862 -13.62 8.66 17.09
CA ASN A 862 -14.80 9.53 17.19
C ASN A 862 -16.01 8.75 17.74
N ILE A 863 -16.25 7.52 17.25
CA ILE A 863 -17.27 6.61 17.78
C ILE A 863 -17.06 6.34 19.28
N CYS A 864 -15.85 5.94 19.69
CA CYS A 864 -15.54 5.63 21.09
C CYS A 864 -15.64 6.85 22.02
N ARG A 865 -15.34 8.05 21.51
CA ARG A 865 -15.47 9.33 22.24
C ARG A 865 -16.90 9.87 22.27
N LEU A 866 -17.82 9.32 21.47
CA LEU A 866 -19.12 9.91 21.17
C LEU A 866 -19.00 11.33 20.60
N ASP A 867 -17.99 11.57 19.76
CA ASP A 867 -17.67 12.88 19.20
C ASP A 867 -18.48 13.12 17.92
N PHE A 868 -19.65 13.74 18.09
CA PHE A 868 -20.49 14.24 17.00
C PHE A 868 -21.28 15.48 17.45
N SER A 869 -21.82 16.24 16.50
CA SER A 869 -22.61 17.44 16.78
C SER A 869 -23.75 17.62 15.77
N PHE A 870 -24.55 18.69 15.90
CA PHE A 870 -25.58 19.06 14.93
C PHE A 870 -25.28 20.45 14.34
N PRO A 871 -24.38 20.56 13.34
CA PRO A 871 -24.03 21.84 12.73
C PRO A 871 -25.26 22.53 12.12
N ARG A 872 -25.34 23.86 12.23
CA ARG A 872 -26.51 24.63 11.78
C ARG A 872 -26.79 24.44 10.30
N ASP A 873 -25.76 24.53 9.47
CA ASP A 873 -25.87 24.40 8.01
C ASP A 873 -26.35 22.98 7.60
N TYR A 874 -26.08 21.99 8.45
CA TYR A 874 -26.43 20.60 8.20
C TYR A 874 -27.85 20.25 8.66
N PHE A 875 -28.29 20.83 9.77
CA PHE A 875 -29.56 20.55 10.45
C PHE A 875 -30.55 21.73 10.43
N GLN A 876 -30.38 22.68 9.51
CA GLN A 876 -31.34 23.75 9.27
C GLN A 876 -32.70 23.14 8.89
N GLY A 877 -33.77 23.59 9.54
CA GLY A 877 -35.12 23.01 9.39
C GLY A 877 -35.38 21.72 10.19
N VAL A 878 -34.34 21.02 10.67
CA VAL A 878 -34.50 19.79 11.45
C VAL A 878 -34.88 20.09 12.91
N SER A 879 -36.00 19.52 13.36
CA SER A 879 -36.61 19.70 14.66
C SER A 879 -35.75 19.20 15.82
N GLN A 880 -35.93 19.79 17.00
CA GLN A 880 -35.25 19.33 18.21
C GLN A 880 -35.69 17.92 18.62
N ALA A 881 -36.91 17.51 18.27
CA ALA A 881 -37.41 16.16 18.52
C ALA A 881 -36.61 15.10 17.74
N ALA A 882 -36.34 15.34 16.45
CA ALA A 882 -35.48 14.48 15.63
C ALA A 882 -34.05 14.36 16.20
N ARG A 883 -33.47 15.49 16.60
CA ARG A 883 -32.12 15.53 17.20
C ARG A 883 -32.06 14.79 18.54
N ASN A 884 -33.09 14.96 19.38
CA ASN A 884 -33.22 14.23 20.64
C ASN A 884 -33.34 12.72 20.41
N PHE A 885 -34.07 12.28 19.37
CA PHE A 885 -34.18 10.87 18.99
C PHE A 885 -32.83 10.29 18.52
N VAL A 886 -32.04 11.05 17.75
CA VAL A 886 -30.65 10.64 17.41
C VAL A 886 -29.81 10.49 18.68
N CYS A 887 -29.86 11.45 19.62
CA CYS A 887 -29.17 11.37 20.91
C CYS A 887 -29.70 10.28 21.86
N LEU A 888 -30.91 9.77 21.63
CA LEU A 888 -31.47 8.65 22.39
C LEU A 888 -30.81 7.32 21.96
N LEU A 889 -30.52 7.19 20.67
CA LEU A 889 -29.89 6.01 20.06
C LEU A 889 -28.35 6.03 20.17
N LEU A 890 -27.72 7.19 19.93
CA LEU A 890 -26.26 7.36 20.01
C LEU A 890 -25.82 7.54 21.48
N ARG A 891 -25.69 6.41 22.19
CA ARG A 891 -25.13 6.31 23.55
C ARG A 891 -23.99 5.29 23.58
N THR A 892 -22.87 5.66 24.20
CA THR A 892 -21.69 4.78 24.27
C THR A 892 -22.00 3.47 25.00
N ASP A 893 -22.70 3.55 26.13
CA ASP A 893 -23.15 2.42 26.93
C ASP A 893 -24.42 1.78 26.30
N PRO A 894 -24.36 0.50 25.87
CA PRO A 894 -25.50 -0.18 25.26
C PRO A 894 -26.70 -0.35 26.20
N SER A 895 -26.47 -0.42 27.52
CA SER A 895 -27.53 -0.58 28.53
C SER A 895 -28.41 0.67 28.68
N ARG A 896 -27.91 1.82 28.22
CA ARG A 896 -28.60 3.12 28.25
C ARG A 896 -29.34 3.44 26.95
N ARG A 897 -29.21 2.59 25.93
CA ARG A 897 -30.02 2.66 24.70
C ARG A 897 -31.36 1.98 24.97
N PRO A 898 -32.52 2.60 24.66
CA PRO A 898 -33.81 1.96 24.80
C PRO A 898 -33.97 0.77 23.84
N PRO A 899 -34.81 -0.24 24.15
CA PRO A 899 -35.14 -1.31 23.20
C PRO A 899 -36.04 -0.80 22.06
N ALA A 900 -36.02 -1.48 20.90
CA ALA A 900 -36.72 -1.05 19.69
C ALA A 900 -38.21 -0.75 19.89
N GLY A 901 -38.91 -1.58 20.69
CA GLY A 901 -40.33 -1.37 21.03
C GLY A 901 -40.63 -0.15 21.89
N LEU A 902 -39.64 0.39 22.60
CA LEU A 902 -39.75 1.67 23.31
C LEU A 902 -39.40 2.84 22.38
N CYS A 903 -38.44 2.68 21.47
CA CYS A 903 -38.17 3.67 20.41
C CYS A 903 -39.41 3.96 19.57
N LEU A 904 -40.19 2.94 19.22
CA LEU A 904 -41.44 3.11 18.45
C LEU A 904 -42.47 4.02 19.14
N GLN A 905 -42.41 4.16 20.47
CA GLN A 905 -43.31 5.02 21.25
C GLN A 905 -42.82 6.48 21.34
N ASP A 906 -41.67 6.81 20.75
CA ASP A 906 -41.12 8.16 20.81
C ASP A 906 -42.05 9.21 20.17
N PRO A 907 -42.28 10.38 20.82
CA PRO A 907 -43.17 11.42 20.29
C PRO A 907 -42.82 11.93 18.89
N TRP A 908 -41.55 11.85 18.47
CA TRP A 908 -41.14 12.22 17.11
C TRP A 908 -41.67 11.24 16.07
N LEU A 909 -41.62 9.94 16.35
CA LEU A 909 -42.10 8.87 15.46
C LEU A 909 -43.63 8.71 15.48
N GLN A 910 -44.27 8.98 16.62
CA GLN A 910 -45.73 8.87 16.81
C GLN A 910 -46.53 10.02 16.19
N ALA A 911 -45.93 11.21 16.07
CA ALA A 911 -46.63 12.41 15.62
C ALA A 911 -47.19 12.37 14.17
N GLY A 912 -46.80 11.37 13.36
CA GLY A 912 -47.33 11.15 12.01
C GLY A 912 -48.64 10.34 11.94
N GLN A 913 -49.28 10.01 13.07
CA GLN A 913 -50.50 9.17 13.07
C GLN A 913 -51.81 9.87 13.51
N GLY A 914 -51.82 11.13 13.97
CA GLY A 914 -53.03 11.60 14.66
C GLY A 914 -53.30 13.09 14.93
N ASP A 915 -52.58 14.07 14.38
CA ASP A 915 -53.00 15.47 14.54
C ASP A 915 -52.78 16.32 13.27
N GLY A 916 -53.87 16.90 12.76
CA GLY A 916 -53.90 17.74 11.54
C GLY A 916 -53.30 19.14 11.73
N ARG A 917 -52.33 19.28 12.64
CA ARG A 917 -51.64 20.54 12.93
C ARG A 917 -50.38 20.62 12.10
N VAL A 918 -50.41 21.53 11.12
CA VAL A 918 -49.31 21.92 10.22
C VAL A 918 -47.96 21.94 10.97
N ARG A 919 -47.18 20.88 10.82
CA ARG A 919 -45.74 20.88 11.10
C ARG A 919 -45.04 21.52 9.91
N SER A 920 -43.92 22.20 10.19
CA SER A 920 -43.15 22.98 9.22
C SER A 920 -43.01 22.26 7.87
N GLU A 921 -43.51 22.85 6.79
CA GLU A 921 -43.44 22.36 5.41
C GLU A 921 -42.01 22.45 4.81
N GLY A 922 -40.99 22.28 5.66
CA GLY A 922 -39.59 22.29 5.26
C GLY A 922 -39.21 20.96 4.62
N CYS A 923 -39.00 20.98 3.30
CA CYS A 923 -38.27 19.90 2.64
C CYS A 923 -36.84 19.84 3.20
N LEU A 924 -36.36 18.64 3.52
CA LEU A 924 -34.97 18.41 3.89
C LEU A 924 -34.08 18.47 2.64
N ASP A 925 -32.89 19.06 2.77
CA ASP A 925 -31.91 19.14 1.68
C ASP A 925 -31.40 17.74 1.28
N THR A 926 -31.85 17.25 0.13
CA THR A 926 -31.44 15.97 -0.43
C THR A 926 -30.15 16.04 -1.26
N ALA A 927 -29.60 17.23 -1.56
CA ALA A 927 -28.40 17.36 -2.40
C ALA A 927 -27.18 16.68 -1.75
N ARG A 928 -27.05 16.80 -0.42
CA ARG A 928 -25.99 16.11 0.34
C ARG A 928 -26.16 14.59 0.39
N LEU A 929 -27.39 14.07 0.28
CA LEU A 929 -27.62 12.63 0.15
C LEU A 929 -27.09 12.09 -1.18
N ILE A 930 -27.13 12.88 -2.26
CA ILE A 930 -26.52 12.49 -3.56
C ILE A 930 -25.00 12.29 -3.37
N SER A 931 -24.31 13.27 -2.79
CA SER A 931 -22.87 13.18 -2.50
C SER A 931 -22.54 12.05 -1.51
N PHE A 932 -23.44 11.74 -0.58
CA PHE A 932 -23.31 10.59 0.31
C PHE A 932 -23.37 9.27 -0.46
N ILE A 933 -24.38 9.07 -1.32
CA ILE A 933 -24.54 7.88 -2.15
C ILE A 933 -23.34 7.68 -3.08
N ASP A 934 -22.90 8.72 -3.79
CA ASP A 934 -21.84 8.62 -4.80
C ASP A 934 -20.47 8.21 -4.22
N ARG A 935 -20.14 8.70 -3.02
CA ARG A 935 -18.94 8.24 -2.28
C ARG A 935 -19.00 6.75 -1.96
N ARG A 936 -20.19 6.22 -1.66
CA ARG A 936 -20.39 4.82 -1.25
C ARG A 936 -20.54 3.84 -2.43
N LYS A 937 -20.90 4.31 -3.64
CA LYS A 937 -20.94 3.47 -4.87
C LYS A 937 -19.64 2.71 -5.15
N HIS A 938 -18.49 3.23 -4.72
CA HIS A 938 -17.17 2.67 -4.96
C HIS A 938 -16.53 1.99 -3.73
N GLN A 939 -17.15 2.12 -2.55
CA GLN A 939 -16.68 1.43 -1.35
C GLN A 939 -17.14 -0.03 -1.39
N THR A 940 -16.18 -0.95 -1.45
CA THR A 940 -16.44 -2.37 -1.21
C THR A 940 -16.00 -2.69 0.21
N ASP A 941 -16.86 -3.35 1.00
CA ASP A 941 -16.57 -3.80 2.38
C ASP A 941 -15.52 -4.93 2.42
N ALA A 942 -14.48 -4.88 1.58
CA ALA A 942 -13.69 -6.02 1.15
C ALA A 942 -12.62 -6.50 2.16
N ARG A 943 -12.40 -5.81 3.28
CA ARG A 943 -11.31 -6.13 4.24
C ARG A 943 -11.76 -5.96 5.70
N PRO A 944 -11.40 -6.90 6.60
CA PRO A 944 -11.47 -6.66 8.05
C PRO A 944 -10.55 -5.52 8.47
N ILE A 945 -10.94 -4.74 9.46
CA ILE A 945 -10.11 -3.63 9.98
C ILE A 945 -9.24 -4.15 11.12
N ALA A 946 -8.00 -4.54 10.81
CA ALA A 946 -7.06 -5.07 11.78
C ALA A 946 -6.23 -3.95 12.44
N GLY A 947 -5.82 -4.13 13.70
CA GLY A 947 -4.93 -3.20 14.42
C GLY A 947 -5.61 -2.00 15.10
N VAL A 948 -6.90 -1.76 14.85
CA VAL A 948 -7.64 -0.63 15.43
C VAL A 948 -7.74 -0.69 16.97
N ARG A 949 -7.93 -1.89 17.55
CA ARG A 949 -8.13 -2.03 19.01
C ARG A 949 -6.92 -1.53 19.83
N SER A 950 -5.70 -1.87 19.41
CA SER A 950 -4.47 -1.41 20.08
C SER A 950 -4.23 0.09 19.87
N PHE A 951 -4.52 0.61 18.69
CA PHE A 951 -4.51 2.06 18.43
C PHE A 951 -5.45 2.81 19.40
N ILE A 952 -6.72 2.39 19.49
CA ILE A 952 -7.71 3.01 20.38
C ILE A 952 -7.30 2.92 21.84
N GLN A 953 -6.87 1.74 22.32
CA GLN A 953 -6.42 1.56 23.70
C GLN A 953 -5.28 2.52 24.06
N SER A 954 -4.30 2.70 23.16
CA SER A 954 -3.19 3.66 23.37
C SER A 954 -3.63 5.13 23.41
N ARG A 955 -4.78 5.48 22.80
CA ARG A 955 -5.30 6.86 22.67
C ARG A 955 -6.42 7.20 23.65
N LEU A 956 -7.09 6.22 24.23
CA LEU A 956 -8.08 6.41 25.30
C LEU A 956 -7.43 6.42 26.70
N GLN A 957 -6.30 5.73 26.90
CA GLN A 957 -5.61 5.69 28.20
C GLN A 957 -4.85 6.97 28.56
N SER A 958 -4.64 7.90 27.62
CA SER A 958 -3.97 9.18 27.91
C SER A 958 -4.92 10.23 28.51
N ARG A 959 -5.47 9.94 29.70
CA ARG A 959 -6.17 10.90 30.60
C ARG A 959 -6.43 10.30 31.99
N VAL A 960 -5.35 10.11 32.75
CA VAL A 960 -5.32 10.11 34.22
C VAL A 960 -4.18 11.03 34.63
#